data_AF-A0A1H8XT16-F1
#
_entry.id   AF-A0A1H8XT16-F1
#
_cell.length_a   1.000
_cell.length_b   1.000
_cell.length_c   1.000
_cell.angle_alpha   90.00
_cell.angle_beta   90.00
_cell.angle_gamma   90.00
#
_symmetry.space_group_name_H-M   'P 1'
#
loop_
_entity.id
_entity.type
_entity.pdbx_description
1 polymer ?
#
loop_
_entity_poly.entity_id
_entity_poly.type
_entity_poly.pdbx_seq_one_letter_code
_entity_poly.pdbx_strand_id
1 'polypeptide(L)'
;MSLRQCSAFLALCLALPLVEAATFNPSQQPLFLTTGVGPNFFITIDNSTSMQMAVVPDASNNATIRPTRRAKSATFNGLYYNPAVTYAAPYKVVYDASTGILTKTRLTTSFNAAYVNGFRTGLGTVDLSSNYKVSWGYNPNISTTDPETARGTTYANPGLATGSVSTLAENPSADFPTVTSTTSSTGSSTRTNNVTYTTSASFCPSSISDSSSTSGTTSTTSNGVTTSSYTTTQTSYSNISCSFNFFRYTIRVTTTSTPTTYTTTTSDRVKAGVAAYYYLYDTKLSTCTTIGTRNDDCYRKVTVSNDSGLNGSDERQNFANWYSFYRSRSLAAQSATNLAMIDVDENIRVGWQALGSCTFSATSPSCRGINNSSSSAYDNRLRPFSGSHRQALFDWLGDIYYDSSTPLHSALARVGNFLSTTGINGPYANSPGSTEAPIYACRASYSLMVTDGVWNANYDVAGEDSSSQELGDGRTYSPMAPYQDLTTDTLADLAFQYWYRDANRSLDNKIPPYTAVSGTETHGDNKLTSYWNPKNDPATWQHLTGFYVGIGLSSALTSPVWGGDTYSGGYDAIAAGTLNWPKAASGSDNNVYDLWHAAINSRGAFFSADDAGDLVSSLGAVVTRITQSNNASASQVSSPMLDNSFSSSYTYVPTFSSSDWSGDLDKNLRTAKSVTRQWSAQSKLDIAYGNGNYTGRTVVMAKSANTLQDFRWSNLSATQQAYLNKNLLGTVDSYGSQRVDYLRGARTYENSATTPSFRIRSHILGDIVNSTPVQVTIPSSPEAKMNALVSSASGSYTAFRQKWASRATRIYVGGNDGMLHGFDDGGNENSPSFPVRSCPLSTSSPT
;
A
#
# COMPACT_ATOMS: atom_id res chain seq x y z
N MET A 1 -35.93 27.77 -24.84
CA MET A 1 -36.63 26.47 -24.68
C MET A 1 -37.33 26.52 -23.32
N SER A 2 -38.61 26.92 -23.29
CA SER A 2 -39.84 26.12 -23.39
C SER A 2 -40.36 25.67 -22.01
N LEU A 3 -41.43 26.35 -21.57
CA LEU A 3 -42.23 26.19 -20.33
C LEU A 3 -42.79 24.77 -20.06
N ARG A 4 -42.47 23.76 -20.90
CA ARG A 4 -42.95 22.38 -20.73
C ARG A 4 -42.17 21.55 -19.70
N GLN A 5 -41.01 22.00 -19.23
CA GLN A 5 -40.19 21.22 -18.28
C GLN A 5 -40.54 21.43 -16.80
N CYS A 6 -41.15 22.56 -16.39
CA CYS A 6 -41.47 22.79 -14.97
C CYS A 6 -42.71 22.03 -14.47
N SER A 7 -43.71 21.77 -15.32
CA SER A 7 -44.92 21.02 -14.91
C SER A 7 -44.72 19.50 -14.92
N ALA A 8 -43.74 18.99 -15.69
CA ALA A 8 -43.43 17.56 -15.74
C ALA A 8 -42.61 17.09 -14.52
N PHE A 9 -41.76 17.96 -13.95
CA PHE A 9 -40.93 17.62 -12.79
C PHE A 9 -41.72 17.53 -11.47
N LEU A 10 -42.85 18.25 -11.36
CA LEU A 10 -43.67 18.23 -10.14
C LEU A 10 -44.68 17.07 -10.11
N ALA A 11 -45.09 16.56 -11.27
CA ALA A 11 -46.05 15.46 -11.38
C ALA A 11 -45.41 14.05 -11.32
N LEU A 12 -44.12 13.92 -11.70
CA LEU A 12 -43.45 12.61 -11.73
C LEU A 12 -42.94 12.12 -10.36
N CYS A 13 -42.86 13.01 -9.35
CA CYS A 13 -42.47 12.63 -7.98
C CYS A 13 -43.62 12.04 -7.12
N LEU A 14 -44.84 11.94 -7.65
CA LEU A 14 -46.04 11.53 -6.90
C LEU A 14 -46.52 10.09 -7.20
N ALA A 15 -45.82 9.34 -8.06
CA ALA A 15 -46.19 7.97 -8.41
C ALA A 15 -44.96 7.05 -8.54
N LEU A 16 -44.39 6.64 -7.40
CA LEU A 16 -43.48 5.50 -7.33
C LEU A 16 -43.88 4.60 -6.15
N PRO A 17 -43.84 3.26 -6.30
CA PRO A 17 -44.20 2.33 -5.24
C PRO A 17 -43.19 2.40 -4.09
N LEU A 18 -43.65 2.02 -2.89
CA LEU A 18 -42.83 1.84 -1.69
C LEU A 18 -41.74 0.79 -1.96
N VAL A 19 -40.53 1.25 -2.29
CA VAL A 19 -39.31 0.44 -2.32
C VAL A 19 -38.55 0.70 -1.02
N GLU A 20 -38.10 -0.39 -0.39
CA GLU A 20 -37.29 -0.37 0.84
C GLU A 20 -36.11 0.60 0.72
N ALA A 21 -35.89 1.37 1.78
CA ALA A 21 -34.79 2.32 1.88
C ALA A 21 -33.44 1.58 1.88
N ALA A 22 -32.69 1.71 0.78
CA ALA A 22 -31.30 1.32 0.70
C ALA A 22 -30.47 2.06 1.77
N THR A 23 -29.48 1.38 2.33
CA THR A 23 -28.49 1.93 3.25
C THR A 23 -27.83 3.17 2.66
N PHE A 24 -28.07 4.33 3.27
CA PHE A 24 -27.45 5.60 2.90
C PHE A 24 -25.99 5.61 3.37
N ASN A 25 -25.08 5.37 2.45
CA ASN A 25 -23.67 5.69 2.60
C ASN A 25 -23.40 7.01 1.88
N PRO A 26 -23.08 8.13 2.57
CA PRO A 26 -22.60 9.32 1.89
C PRO A 26 -21.32 8.97 1.14
N SER A 27 -21.24 9.37 -0.13
CA SER A 27 -20.09 9.09 -0.99
C SER A 27 -18.80 9.64 -0.36
N GLN A 28 -17.73 8.86 -0.34
CA GLN A 28 -16.40 9.34 0.06
C GLN A 28 -15.60 9.93 -1.11
N GLN A 29 -16.20 10.01 -2.31
CA GLN A 29 -15.58 10.58 -3.51
C GLN A 29 -16.61 11.36 -4.36
N PRO A 30 -16.33 12.58 -4.83
CA PRO A 30 -17.21 13.30 -5.76
C PRO A 30 -17.27 12.62 -7.13
N LEU A 31 -18.47 12.46 -7.70
CA LEU A 31 -18.75 11.66 -8.90
C LEU A 31 -18.43 12.35 -10.26
N PHE A 32 -17.65 13.42 -10.29
CA PHE A 32 -17.42 14.20 -11.52
C PHE A 32 -16.12 15.01 -11.38
N LEU A 33 -14.98 14.30 -11.39
CA LEU A 33 -13.68 14.94 -11.52
C LEU A 33 -13.60 15.60 -12.91
N THR A 34 -13.68 16.93 -13.00
CA THR A 34 -12.73 17.58 -13.92
C THR A 34 -11.38 17.36 -13.26
N THR A 35 -10.65 16.37 -13.78
CA THR A 35 -9.37 15.88 -13.29
C THR A 35 -8.45 17.06 -12.95
N GLY A 36 -8.10 17.22 -11.67
CA GLY A 36 -6.89 17.95 -11.32
C GLY A 36 -5.72 17.37 -12.12
N VAL A 37 -4.71 18.18 -12.44
CA VAL A 37 -3.53 17.69 -13.17
C VAL A 37 -2.86 16.62 -12.31
N GLY A 38 -2.99 15.34 -12.68
CA GLY A 38 -2.47 14.27 -11.84
C GLY A 38 -0.95 14.34 -11.67
N PRO A 39 -0.39 13.95 -10.52
CA PRO A 39 1.01 14.21 -10.20
C PRO A 39 1.95 13.25 -10.93
N ASN A 40 3.24 13.54 -10.81
CA ASN A 40 4.31 12.61 -11.15
C ASN A 40 4.68 11.79 -9.92
N PHE A 41 4.80 10.48 -10.10
CA PHE A 41 5.22 9.56 -9.06
C PHE A 41 6.40 8.72 -9.56
N PHE A 42 7.53 8.81 -8.87
CA PHE A 42 8.74 8.07 -9.20
C PHE A 42 8.94 6.95 -8.19
N ILE A 43 9.05 5.72 -8.65
CA ILE A 43 9.29 4.56 -7.78
C ILE A 43 10.74 4.13 -7.93
N THR A 44 11.46 4.05 -6.82
CA THR A 44 12.82 3.53 -6.74
C THR A 44 12.82 2.29 -5.86
N ILE A 45 13.13 1.14 -6.46
CA ILE A 45 13.28 -0.12 -5.72
C ILE A 45 14.75 -0.46 -5.59
N ASP A 46 15.16 -0.76 -4.37
CA ASP A 46 16.48 -1.29 -4.07
C ASP A 46 16.68 -2.66 -4.72
N ASN A 47 17.67 -2.75 -5.61
CA ASN A 47 18.09 -3.97 -6.28
C ASN A 47 19.50 -4.41 -5.86
N SER A 48 19.98 -3.94 -4.72
CA SER A 48 21.24 -4.36 -4.14
C SER A 48 21.19 -5.82 -3.68
N THR A 49 22.36 -6.42 -3.49
CA THR A 49 22.45 -7.82 -3.05
C THR A 49 22.00 -8.05 -1.60
N SER A 50 21.94 -7.01 -0.76
CA SER A 50 21.39 -7.10 0.60
C SER A 50 19.86 -7.29 0.60
N MET A 51 19.17 -6.94 -0.48
CA MET A 51 17.74 -7.22 -0.65
C MET A 51 17.43 -8.73 -0.82
N GLN A 52 18.45 -9.57 -0.97
CA GLN A 52 18.30 -11.03 -1.01
C GLN A 52 18.11 -11.65 0.38
N MET A 53 18.29 -10.87 1.45
CA MET A 53 18.23 -11.36 2.83
C MET A 53 16.79 -11.75 3.25
N ALA A 54 16.68 -12.85 4.00
CA ALA A 54 15.44 -13.31 4.67
C ALA A 54 15.52 -13.15 6.21
N VAL A 55 16.51 -12.37 6.66
CA VAL A 55 16.73 -12.05 8.07
C VAL A 55 16.97 -10.55 8.23
N VAL A 56 16.35 -9.98 9.25
CA VAL A 56 16.58 -8.60 9.71
C VAL A 56 16.73 -8.60 11.24
N PRO A 57 17.53 -7.70 11.82
CA PRO A 57 18.50 -6.81 11.16
C PRO A 57 19.72 -7.58 10.60
N ASP A 58 20.57 -6.90 9.83
CA ASP A 58 21.78 -7.51 9.23
C ASP A 58 22.75 -8.10 10.27
N ALA A 59 22.85 -7.49 11.46
CA ALA A 59 23.65 -8.02 12.56
C ALA A 59 23.22 -9.43 13.00
N SER A 60 21.97 -9.83 12.73
CA SER A 60 21.44 -11.17 13.02
C SER A 60 21.87 -12.23 12.00
N ASN A 61 22.47 -11.84 10.86
CA ASN A 61 22.95 -12.76 9.84
C ASN A 61 24.30 -13.40 10.21
N ASN A 62 24.31 -14.35 11.15
CA ASN A 62 25.51 -15.10 11.49
C ASN A 62 25.21 -16.54 11.90
N ALA A 63 26.25 -17.38 11.90
CA ALA A 63 26.11 -18.82 12.13
C ALA A 63 25.63 -19.18 13.55
N THR A 64 25.81 -18.29 14.52
CA THR A 64 25.37 -18.50 15.91
C THR A 64 23.89 -18.20 16.08
N ILE A 65 23.36 -17.18 15.40
CA ILE A 65 21.94 -16.82 15.42
C ILE A 65 21.13 -17.72 14.49
N ARG A 66 21.68 -18.08 13.35
CA ARG A 66 20.97 -18.85 12.30
C ARG A 66 20.26 -20.11 12.78
N PRO A 67 20.77 -20.95 13.71
CA PRO A 67 20.06 -22.15 14.19
C PRO A 67 19.10 -21.89 15.36
N THR A 68 18.96 -20.65 15.85
CA THR A 68 18.23 -20.35 17.10
C THR A 68 16.72 -20.29 16.95
N ARG A 69 15.99 -20.35 18.08
CA ARG A 69 14.53 -20.18 18.13
C ARG A 69 14.13 -18.74 17.79
N ARG A 70 14.80 -17.75 18.40
CA ARG A 70 14.52 -16.33 18.18
C ARG A 70 14.61 -15.92 16.70
N ALA A 71 15.56 -16.49 15.95
CA ALA A 71 15.72 -16.19 14.52
C ALA A 71 14.50 -16.56 13.65
N LYS A 72 13.61 -17.45 14.15
CA LYS A 72 12.37 -17.90 13.49
C LYS A 72 11.14 -17.32 14.19
N SER A 73 11.28 -16.11 14.75
CA SER A 73 10.21 -15.35 15.38
C SER A 73 10.19 -13.94 14.85
N ALA A 74 9.01 -13.43 14.52
CA ALA A 74 8.83 -12.04 14.08
C ALA A 74 9.32 -11.02 15.13
N THR A 75 9.33 -11.37 16.42
CA THR A 75 9.80 -10.49 17.50
C THR A 75 11.30 -10.17 17.41
N PHE A 76 12.11 -11.07 16.84
CA PHE A 76 13.56 -10.88 16.72
C PHE A 76 14.01 -10.76 15.27
N ASN A 77 13.33 -11.45 14.35
CA ASN A 77 13.51 -11.32 12.91
C ASN A 77 12.17 -10.87 12.29
N GLY A 78 11.98 -9.56 12.14
CA GLY A 78 10.72 -8.98 11.65
C GLY A 78 10.26 -9.48 10.28
N LEU A 79 11.17 -9.95 9.42
CA LEU A 79 10.80 -10.57 8.14
C LEU A 79 10.23 -11.98 8.29
N TYR A 80 10.43 -12.64 9.43
CA TYR A 80 9.86 -13.95 9.68
C TYR A 80 8.34 -13.86 9.85
N TYR A 81 7.65 -14.98 9.67
CA TYR A 81 6.19 -15.03 9.75
C TYR A 81 5.65 -14.47 11.08
N ASN A 82 4.78 -13.45 10.99
CA ASN A 82 4.04 -12.87 12.09
C ASN A 82 2.56 -13.26 11.98
N PRO A 83 2.01 -14.11 12.87
CA PRO A 83 0.60 -14.50 12.80
C PRO A 83 -0.37 -13.34 13.08
N ALA A 84 0.10 -12.21 13.62
CA ALA A 84 -0.70 -11.01 13.80
C ALA A 84 -0.89 -10.19 12.51
N VAL A 85 -0.13 -10.50 11.47
CA VAL A 85 -0.18 -9.80 10.18
C VAL A 85 -0.95 -10.64 9.17
N THR A 86 -1.84 -10.00 8.42
CA THR A 86 -2.51 -10.62 7.26
C THR A 86 -1.70 -10.36 6.00
N TYR A 87 -1.06 -11.41 5.46
CA TYR A 87 -0.28 -11.35 4.23
C TYR A 87 -1.20 -11.51 3.02
N ALA A 88 -1.47 -10.41 2.33
CA ALA A 88 -2.26 -10.41 1.10
C ALA A 88 -1.43 -10.88 -0.11
N ALA A 89 -1.95 -11.77 -0.95
CA ALA A 89 -1.29 -12.07 -2.22
C ALA A 89 -1.33 -10.85 -3.17
N PRO A 90 -0.23 -10.49 -3.86
CA PRO A 90 -0.17 -9.39 -4.84
C PRO A 90 -1.04 -9.65 -6.07
N TYR A 91 -1.08 -8.69 -7.01
CA TYR A 91 -1.85 -8.78 -8.25
C TYR A 91 -0.96 -8.91 -9.49
N LYS A 92 -1.46 -9.64 -10.48
CA LYS A 92 -1.04 -9.54 -11.87
C LYS A 92 -1.97 -8.58 -12.59
N VAL A 93 -1.40 -7.70 -13.41
CA VAL A 93 -2.15 -6.80 -14.28
C VAL A 93 -1.93 -7.23 -15.73
N VAL A 94 -3.01 -7.34 -16.49
CA VAL A 94 -2.96 -7.65 -17.93
C VAL A 94 -3.78 -6.59 -18.66
N TYR A 95 -3.19 -6.00 -19.69
CA TYR A 95 -3.83 -5.05 -20.57
C TYR A 95 -3.99 -5.64 -21.96
N ASP A 96 -5.23 -5.70 -22.43
CA ASP A 96 -5.54 -6.08 -23.80
C ASP A 96 -5.65 -4.82 -24.66
N ALA A 97 -4.62 -4.56 -25.47
CA ALA A 97 -4.58 -3.39 -26.35
C ALA A 97 -5.67 -3.38 -27.44
N SER A 98 -6.27 -4.52 -27.76
CA SER A 98 -7.34 -4.61 -28.76
C SER A 98 -8.70 -4.19 -28.21
N THR A 99 -8.94 -4.42 -26.92
CA THR A 99 -10.20 -4.09 -26.23
C THR A 99 -10.09 -2.87 -25.33
N GLY A 100 -8.87 -2.43 -24.99
CA GLY A 100 -8.62 -1.38 -24.02
C GLY A 100 -8.89 -1.79 -22.56
N ILE A 101 -9.13 -3.08 -22.30
CA ILE A 101 -9.50 -3.59 -20.98
C ILE A 101 -8.26 -3.91 -20.16
N LEU A 102 -8.24 -3.43 -18.92
CA LEU A 102 -7.24 -3.76 -17.91
C LEU A 102 -7.83 -4.75 -16.89
N THR A 103 -7.24 -5.94 -16.81
CA THR A 103 -7.66 -7.00 -15.88
C THR A 103 -6.67 -7.11 -14.73
N LYS A 104 -7.17 -7.00 -13.50
CA LYS A 104 -6.40 -7.20 -12.26
C LYS A 104 -6.75 -8.56 -11.69
N THR A 105 -5.80 -9.49 -11.66
CA THR A 105 -6.00 -10.84 -11.12
C THR A 105 -5.12 -11.02 -9.89
N ARG A 106 -5.73 -11.35 -8.74
CA ARG A 106 -4.95 -11.65 -7.54
C ARG A 106 -4.13 -12.92 -7.78
N LEU A 107 -2.83 -12.85 -7.52
CA LEU A 107 -1.94 -14.01 -7.54
C LEU A 107 -2.38 -14.98 -6.44
N THR A 108 -2.07 -16.27 -6.62
CA THR A 108 -2.47 -17.31 -5.67
C THR A 108 -1.30 -18.21 -5.34
N THR A 109 -1.39 -18.81 -4.16
CA THR A 109 -0.47 -19.83 -3.65
C THR A 109 -1.28 -20.64 -2.64
N SER A 110 -0.87 -21.86 -2.33
CA SER A 110 -1.60 -22.71 -1.37
C SER A 110 -0.62 -23.38 -0.42
N PHE A 111 -1.05 -23.73 0.78
CA PHE A 111 -0.16 -24.29 1.79
C PHE A 111 0.50 -25.61 1.35
N ASN A 112 -0.21 -26.48 0.62
CA ASN A 112 0.31 -27.74 0.13
C ASN A 112 1.02 -27.66 -1.23
N ALA A 113 0.97 -26.50 -1.89
CA ALA A 113 1.67 -26.23 -3.13
C ALA A 113 2.06 -24.76 -3.17
N ALA A 114 2.91 -24.35 -2.22
CA ALA A 114 3.31 -22.96 -2.07
C ALA A 114 4.40 -22.64 -3.09
N TYR A 115 4.22 -21.59 -3.88
CA TYR A 115 5.27 -21.18 -4.82
C TYR A 115 6.53 -20.75 -4.08
N VAL A 116 7.69 -21.20 -4.57
CA VAL A 116 8.98 -20.66 -4.11
C VAL A 116 9.08 -19.17 -4.43
N ASN A 117 8.46 -18.70 -5.51
CA ASN A 117 8.27 -17.27 -5.75
C ASN A 117 6.91 -17.07 -6.38
N GLY A 118 6.00 -16.41 -5.69
CA GLY A 118 4.64 -16.22 -6.19
C GLY A 118 4.55 -15.30 -7.41
N PHE A 119 5.55 -14.45 -7.67
CA PHE A 119 5.65 -13.69 -8.92
C PHE A 119 6.20 -14.53 -10.09
N ARG A 120 7.01 -15.54 -9.78
CA ARG A 120 7.71 -16.41 -10.75
C ARG A 120 7.34 -17.87 -10.51
N THR A 121 6.10 -18.23 -10.84
CA THR A 121 5.53 -19.56 -10.61
C THR A 121 6.27 -20.70 -11.30
N GLY A 122 7.04 -20.40 -12.35
CA GLY A 122 7.92 -21.36 -13.05
C GLY A 122 9.08 -21.91 -12.21
N LEU A 123 9.37 -21.32 -11.04
CA LEU A 123 10.35 -21.84 -10.07
C LEU A 123 9.83 -23.02 -9.24
N GLY A 124 8.58 -23.45 -9.46
CA GLY A 124 7.98 -24.61 -8.81
C GLY A 124 7.35 -24.31 -7.44
N THR A 125 6.76 -25.35 -6.86
CA THR A 125 6.00 -25.30 -5.60
C THR A 125 6.56 -26.28 -4.58
N VAL A 126 6.30 -26.00 -3.30
CA VAL A 126 6.68 -26.84 -2.16
C VAL A 126 5.47 -27.10 -1.26
N ASP A 127 5.35 -28.32 -0.73
CA ASP A 127 4.33 -28.64 0.28
C ASP A 127 4.83 -28.20 1.66
N LEU A 128 4.26 -27.12 2.20
CA LEU A 128 4.67 -26.56 3.50
C LEU A 128 4.19 -27.41 4.68
N SER A 129 3.27 -28.36 4.48
CA SER A 129 2.82 -29.26 5.54
C SER A 129 3.86 -30.31 5.92
N SER A 130 4.82 -30.59 5.04
CA SER A 130 5.76 -31.70 5.20
C SER A 130 7.20 -31.36 4.80
N ASN A 131 7.41 -30.38 3.92
CA ASN A 131 8.70 -30.09 3.30
C ASN A 131 9.08 -28.60 3.40
N TYR A 132 8.71 -27.91 4.48
CA TYR A 132 9.18 -26.54 4.77
C TYR A 132 10.65 -26.54 5.21
N LYS A 133 11.41 -25.59 4.68
CA LYS A 133 12.78 -25.25 5.08
C LYS A 133 12.87 -23.74 5.23
N VAL A 134 13.55 -23.28 6.27
CA VAL A 134 13.66 -21.85 6.58
C VAL A 134 14.60 -21.17 5.59
N SER A 135 14.08 -20.21 4.82
CA SER A 135 14.91 -19.33 4.00
C SER A 135 15.77 -18.42 4.88
N TRP A 136 17.04 -18.26 4.52
CA TRP A 136 17.97 -17.36 5.19
C TRP A 136 18.52 -16.30 4.23
N GLY A 137 18.75 -16.71 2.98
CA GLY A 137 18.93 -15.85 1.83
C GLY A 137 18.17 -16.41 0.64
N TYR A 138 17.55 -15.54 -0.15
CA TYR A 138 16.81 -15.91 -1.34
C TYR A 138 17.34 -15.10 -2.51
N ASN A 139 17.91 -15.77 -3.51
CA ASN A 139 18.37 -15.13 -4.73
C ASN A 139 17.22 -15.02 -5.74
N PRO A 140 16.68 -13.81 -6.01
CA PRO A 140 15.57 -13.63 -6.94
C PRO A 140 15.98 -13.85 -8.40
N ASN A 141 17.28 -13.76 -8.72
CA ASN A 141 17.81 -13.90 -10.08
C ASN A 141 17.90 -15.37 -10.53
N ILE A 142 17.57 -16.33 -9.65
CA ILE A 142 17.73 -17.75 -10.00
C ILE A 142 16.84 -18.12 -11.19
N SER A 143 17.39 -18.91 -12.12
CA SER A 143 16.68 -19.42 -13.29
C SER A 143 16.81 -20.94 -13.29
N THR A 144 15.85 -21.60 -12.64
CA THR A 144 15.74 -23.05 -12.53
C THR A 144 14.26 -23.42 -12.45
N THR A 145 13.91 -24.62 -12.87
CA THR A 145 12.57 -25.21 -12.67
C THR A 145 12.53 -26.14 -11.47
N ASP A 146 13.68 -26.42 -10.84
CA ASP A 146 13.76 -27.24 -9.63
C ASP A 146 13.49 -26.39 -8.38
N PRO A 147 12.38 -26.62 -7.66
CA PRO A 147 12.04 -25.87 -6.46
C PRO A 147 13.05 -26.06 -5.32
N GLU A 148 13.78 -27.18 -5.25
CA GLU A 148 14.81 -27.38 -4.23
C GLU A 148 16.01 -26.47 -4.46
N THR A 149 16.45 -26.35 -5.71
CA THR A 149 17.50 -25.39 -6.09
C THR A 149 17.01 -23.95 -5.92
N ALA A 150 15.78 -23.63 -6.32
CA ALA A 150 15.20 -22.28 -6.21
C ALA A 150 15.12 -21.76 -4.75
N ARG A 151 14.67 -22.62 -3.83
CA ARG A 151 14.52 -22.27 -2.40
C ARG A 151 15.82 -22.36 -1.61
N GLY A 152 16.80 -23.12 -2.12
CA GLY A 152 18.14 -23.26 -1.57
C GLY A 152 18.48 -24.69 -1.14
N THR A 153 19.75 -25.06 -1.34
CA THR A 153 20.29 -26.39 -1.00
C THR A 153 21.36 -26.35 0.10
N THR A 154 21.80 -25.16 0.50
CA THR A 154 22.95 -24.97 1.39
C THR A 154 22.56 -24.23 2.65
N TYR A 155 23.08 -24.71 3.78
CA TYR A 155 22.92 -24.11 5.11
C TYR A 155 24.10 -23.19 5.40
N ALA A 156 23.95 -21.90 5.13
CA ALA A 156 25.01 -20.91 5.27
C ALA A 156 24.42 -19.50 5.48
N ASN A 157 25.28 -18.56 5.89
CA ASN A 157 24.92 -17.14 5.84
C ASN A 157 24.91 -16.71 4.36
N PRO A 158 23.96 -15.88 3.92
CA PRO A 158 23.94 -15.41 2.54
C PRO A 158 25.15 -14.49 2.34
N GLY A 159 25.85 -14.66 1.23
CA GLY A 159 26.87 -13.71 0.79
C GLY A 159 26.21 -12.56 0.03
N LEU A 160 26.73 -11.34 0.17
CA LEU A 160 26.31 -10.15 -0.58
C LEU A 160 26.77 -10.18 -2.06
N ALA A 161 27.03 -11.36 -2.63
CA ALA A 161 27.63 -11.51 -3.94
C ALA A 161 26.59 -11.84 -5.02
N THR A 162 26.70 -11.18 -6.17
CA THR A 162 25.90 -11.45 -7.37
C THR A 162 26.04 -12.91 -7.80
N GLY A 163 24.91 -13.62 -7.95
CA GLY A 163 24.89 -15.03 -8.34
C GLY A 163 24.99 -16.04 -7.20
N SER A 164 24.97 -15.59 -5.94
CA SER A 164 24.89 -16.49 -4.78
C SER A 164 23.66 -17.41 -4.87
N VAL A 165 23.79 -18.67 -4.47
CA VAL A 165 22.61 -19.56 -4.36
C VAL A 165 21.70 -19.10 -3.22
N SER A 166 20.40 -19.42 -3.31
CA SER A 166 19.53 -19.31 -2.14
C SER A 166 20.08 -20.18 -0.99
N THR A 167 20.05 -19.67 0.22
CA THR A 167 20.58 -20.33 1.42
C THR A 167 19.50 -20.51 2.49
N LEU A 168 19.72 -21.52 3.34
CA LEU A 168 18.78 -21.97 4.36
C LEU A 168 19.35 -21.78 5.78
N ALA A 169 18.44 -21.70 6.74
CA ALA A 169 18.75 -21.74 8.16
C ALA A 169 18.38 -23.10 8.75
N GLU A 170 19.22 -23.63 9.66
CA GLU A 170 18.87 -24.86 10.37
C GLU A 170 17.66 -24.66 11.28
N ASN A 171 16.91 -25.74 11.46
CA ASN A 171 15.90 -25.82 12.50
C ASN A 171 16.60 -25.93 13.88
N PRO A 172 16.06 -25.34 14.97
CA PRO A 172 16.65 -25.47 16.30
C PRO A 172 16.73 -26.94 16.73
N SER A 173 17.94 -27.45 16.99
CA SER A 173 18.17 -28.88 17.25
C SER A 173 17.38 -29.42 18.44
N ALA A 174 17.16 -28.60 19.47
CA ALA A 174 16.35 -28.95 20.64
C ALA A 174 14.90 -29.33 20.29
N ASP A 175 14.32 -28.76 19.23
CA ASP A 175 12.92 -28.96 18.85
C ASP A 175 12.74 -29.87 17.62
N PHE A 176 13.86 -30.28 17.01
CA PHE A 176 13.93 -31.03 15.75
C PHE A 176 15.02 -32.11 15.80
N PRO A 177 14.86 -33.14 16.66
CA PRO A 177 15.83 -34.23 16.75
C PRO A 177 15.84 -35.08 15.48
N THR A 178 16.99 -35.70 15.20
CA THR A 178 17.13 -36.71 14.15
C THR A 178 16.19 -37.88 14.43
N VAL A 179 15.44 -38.31 13.41
CA VAL A 179 14.51 -39.45 13.50
C VAL A 179 15.00 -40.58 12.62
N THR A 180 15.06 -41.79 13.16
CA THR A 180 15.41 -43.01 12.41
C THR A 180 14.22 -43.96 12.40
N SER A 181 13.82 -44.38 11.20
CA SER A 181 12.81 -45.42 10.98
C SER A 181 13.46 -46.62 10.33
N THR A 182 13.09 -47.84 10.74
CA THR A 182 13.57 -49.08 10.11
C THR A 182 12.36 -49.90 9.69
N THR A 183 12.36 -50.31 8.43
CA THR A 183 11.37 -51.24 7.86
C THR A 183 12.09 -52.51 7.45
N SER A 184 11.41 -53.65 7.55
CA SER A 184 11.92 -54.92 7.04
C SER A 184 10.92 -55.54 6.07
N SER A 185 11.44 -56.17 5.03
CA SER A 185 10.67 -57.00 4.12
C SER A 185 11.37 -58.35 3.95
N THR A 186 10.61 -59.43 4.06
CA THR A 186 11.14 -60.80 3.96
C THR A 186 10.57 -61.44 2.70
N GLY A 187 11.44 -61.74 1.75
CA GLY A 187 11.13 -62.63 0.64
C GLY A 187 11.51 -64.05 1.02
N SER A 188 10.71 -65.04 0.62
CA SER A 188 11.14 -66.44 0.67
C SER A 188 11.13 -67.00 -0.75
N SER A 189 12.28 -67.48 -1.20
CA SER A 189 12.40 -68.18 -2.47
C SER A 189 12.88 -69.60 -2.20
N THR A 190 12.02 -70.57 -2.49
CA THR A 190 12.39 -71.98 -2.46
C THR A 190 12.83 -72.37 -3.86
N ARG A 191 14.12 -72.65 -4.05
CA ARG A 191 14.62 -73.25 -5.30
C ARG A 191 15.01 -74.69 -5.01
N THR A 192 14.24 -75.63 -5.56
CA THR A 192 14.65 -77.04 -5.61
C THR A 192 15.67 -77.20 -6.73
N ASN A 193 16.90 -76.76 -6.49
CA ASN A 193 18.02 -77.10 -7.35
C ASN A 193 18.63 -78.42 -6.84
N ASN A 194 18.72 -79.45 -7.67
CA ASN A 194 19.59 -80.59 -7.39
C ASN A 194 21.06 -80.13 -7.51
N VAL A 195 21.57 -79.40 -6.51
CA VAL A 195 22.96 -78.92 -6.53
C VAL A 195 23.87 -80.13 -6.31
N THR A 196 24.57 -80.55 -7.37
CA THR A 196 25.53 -81.66 -7.32
C THR A 196 26.89 -81.11 -6.90
N TYR A 197 27.27 -81.35 -5.65
CA TYR A 197 28.64 -81.11 -5.20
C TYR A 197 29.49 -82.33 -5.55
N THR A 198 30.54 -82.15 -6.34
CA THR A 198 31.59 -83.16 -6.51
C THR A 198 32.76 -82.73 -5.66
N THR A 199 32.93 -83.36 -4.50
CA THR A 199 34.06 -83.08 -3.61
C THR A 199 35.04 -84.25 -3.66
N SER A 200 36.33 -83.98 -3.45
CA SER A 200 37.34 -84.99 -3.16
C SER A 200 37.28 -85.44 -1.68
N ALA A 201 36.14 -85.24 -1.00
CA ALA A 201 35.98 -85.59 0.41
C ALA A 201 35.95 -87.11 0.62
N SER A 202 36.49 -87.56 1.74
CA SER A 202 36.62 -88.99 2.07
C SER A 202 35.31 -89.62 2.60
N PHE A 203 34.27 -88.82 2.88
CA PHE A 203 32.99 -89.25 3.46
C PHE A 203 31.83 -88.30 3.10
N CYS A 204 30.57 -88.78 3.19
CA CYS A 204 29.38 -87.95 3.03
C CYS A 204 29.17 -87.02 4.26
N PRO A 205 29.06 -85.70 4.09
CA PRO A 205 28.79 -84.79 5.20
C PRO A 205 27.36 -84.98 5.73
N SER A 206 27.21 -85.01 7.07
CA SER A 206 25.90 -85.12 7.75
C SER A 206 25.12 -83.80 7.80
N SER A 207 25.77 -82.68 7.50
CA SER A 207 25.17 -81.34 7.46
C SER A 207 25.87 -80.46 6.42
N ILE A 208 25.10 -79.63 5.73
CA ILE A 208 25.62 -78.54 4.88
C ILE A 208 25.26 -77.23 5.55
N SER A 209 26.24 -76.35 5.71
CA SER A 209 26.05 -74.98 6.17
C SER A 209 26.78 -74.05 5.22
N ASP A 210 26.19 -72.89 4.94
CA ASP A 210 26.84 -71.81 4.22
C ASP A 210 26.73 -70.53 5.04
N SER A 211 27.70 -69.65 4.86
CA SER A 211 27.74 -68.33 5.48
C SER A 211 26.60 -67.48 4.92
N SER A 212 25.81 -66.83 5.79
CA SER A 212 24.82 -65.84 5.36
C SER A 212 25.52 -64.72 4.58
N SER A 213 25.06 -64.42 3.37
CA SER A 213 25.55 -63.30 2.60
C SER A 213 24.82 -62.01 3.00
N THR A 214 25.59 -60.92 3.14
CA THR A 214 25.05 -59.58 3.42
C THR A 214 25.53 -58.61 2.36
N SER A 215 24.61 -57.88 1.74
CA SER A 215 24.90 -56.82 0.76
C SER A 215 24.15 -55.56 1.13
N GLY A 216 24.78 -54.39 1.02
CA GLY A 216 24.15 -53.12 1.41
C GLY A 216 24.39 -51.98 0.43
N THR A 217 23.53 -50.97 0.51
CA THR A 217 23.66 -49.71 -0.21
C THR A 217 23.21 -48.58 0.72
N THR A 218 23.92 -47.45 0.70
CA THR A 218 23.54 -46.24 1.44
C THR A 218 23.48 -45.07 0.48
N SER A 219 22.41 -44.28 0.56
CA SER A 219 22.24 -43.04 -0.20
C SER A 219 21.81 -41.92 0.75
N THR A 220 22.40 -40.74 0.60
CA THR A 220 22.03 -39.54 1.36
C THR A 220 21.55 -38.48 0.38
N THR A 221 20.34 -37.98 0.60
CA THR A 221 19.79 -36.86 -0.17
C THR A 221 20.33 -35.53 0.33
N SER A 222 20.28 -34.50 -0.52
CA SER A 222 20.58 -33.10 -0.12
C SER A 222 19.65 -32.56 0.98
N ASN A 223 18.54 -33.26 1.24
CA ASN A 223 17.55 -32.94 2.27
C ASN A 223 17.90 -33.55 3.64
N GLY A 224 19.12 -34.03 3.86
CA GLY A 224 19.52 -34.60 5.16
C GLY A 224 18.84 -35.93 5.50
N VAL A 225 18.23 -36.59 4.51
CA VAL A 225 17.64 -37.93 4.65
C VAL A 225 18.64 -38.96 4.10
N THR A 226 19.09 -39.85 4.97
CA THR A 226 19.96 -40.99 4.65
C THR A 226 19.14 -42.27 4.66
N THR A 227 19.12 -42.98 3.54
CA THR A 227 18.51 -44.31 3.42
C THR A 227 19.61 -45.35 3.28
N SER A 228 19.67 -46.27 4.23
CA SER A 228 20.57 -47.42 4.22
C SER A 228 19.74 -48.69 4.09
N SER A 229 19.98 -49.46 3.04
CA SER A 229 19.33 -50.76 2.82
C SER A 229 20.37 -51.87 2.90
N TYR A 230 20.13 -52.87 3.73
CA TYR A 230 20.96 -54.07 3.84
C TYR A 230 20.09 -55.30 3.66
N THR A 231 20.51 -56.23 2.81
CA THR A 231 19.85 -57.51 2.60
C THR A 231 20.71 -58.62 3.17
N THR A 232 20.15 -59.40 4.09
CA THR A 232 20.74 -60.62 4.62
C THR A 232 20.02 -61.81 4.01
N THR A 233 20.75 -62.73 3.38
CA THR A 233 20.17 -63.97 2.87
C THR A 233 20.52 -65.12 3.80
N GLN A 234 19.50 -65.72 4.41
CA GLN A 234 19.66 -66.96 5.16
C GLN A 234 19.39 -68.14 4.24
N THR A 235 20.32 -69.08 4.16
CA THR A 235 20.17 -70.32 3.36
C THR A 235 20.04 -71.50 4.30
N SER A 236 18.92 -72.21 4.22
CA SER A 236 18.71 -73.48 4.93
C SER A 236 18.68 -74.64 3.95
N TYR A 237 19.26 -75.76 4.37
CA TYR A 237 19.42 -76.97 3.59
C TYR A 237 18.50 -78.07 4.14
N SER A 238 17.72 -78.73 3.28
CA SER A 238 16.84 -79.84 3.65
C SER A 238 16.88 -80.95 2.59
N ASN A 239 16.35 -82.14 2.88
CA ASN A 239 16.36 -83.30 1.96
C ASN A 239 17.76 -83.66 1.44
N ILE A 240 18.76 -83.66 2.34
CA ILE A 240 20.15 -84.01 1.99
C ILE A 240 20.22 -85.52 1.72
N SER A 241 20.64 -85.89 0.51
CA SER A 241 20.94 -87.29 0.14
C SER A 241 22.32 -87.36 -0.50
N CYS A 242 23.04 -88.45 -0.23
CA CYS A 242 24.41 -88.65 -0.71
C CYS A 242 24.53 -90.01 -1.38
N SER A 243 25.12 -90.06 -2.57
CA SER A 243 25.37 -91.30 -3.31
C SER A 243 26.83 -91.36 -3.75
N PHE A 244 27.47 -92.52 -3.61
CA PHE A 244 28.85 -92.76 -4.04
C PHE A 244 28.86 -93.49 -5.39
N ASN A 245 29.56 -92.94 -6.40
CA ASN A 245 29.73 -93.58 -7.70
C ASN A 245 31.08 -93.19 -8.33
N PHE A 246 31.78 -94.12 -8.97
CA PHE A 246 33.11 -93.93 -9.60
C PHE A 246 34.11 -93.12 -8.74
N PHE A 247 34.31 -93.51 -7.48
CA PHE A 247 35.21 -92.83 -6.52
C PHE A 247 34.85 -91.36 -6.21
N ARG A 248 33.59 -90.96 -6.45
CA ARG A 248 33.09 -89.60 -6.18
C ARG A 248 31.80 -89.65 -5.37
N TYR A 249 31.67 -88.76 -4.40
CA TYR A 249 30.40 -88.51 -3.71
C TYR A 249 29.59 -87.47 -4.48
N THR A 250 28.30 -87.75 -4.68
CA THR A 250 27.30 -86.82 -5.21
C THR A 250 26.30 -86.51 -4.10
N ILE A 251 26.19 -85.25 -3.73
CA ILE A 251 25.21 -84.79 -2.73
C ILE A 251 24.07 -84.10 -3.47
N ARG A 252 22.82 -84.38 -3.08
CA ARG A 252 21.62 -83.63 -3.50
C ARG A 252 20.97 -83.02 -2.27
N VAL A 253 20.54 -81.78 -2.39
CA VAL A 253 19.98 -81.00 -1.28
C VAL A 253 18.97 -80.01 -1.81
N THR A 254 17.89 -79.79 -1.06
CA THR A 254 16.94 -78.70 -1.31
C THR A 254 17.42 -77.44 -0.59
N THR A 255 17.63 -76.37 -1.33
CA THR A 255 18.07 -75.07 -0.80
C THR A 255 16.89 -74.13 -0.69
N THR A 256 16.60 -73.65 0.53
CA THR A 256 15.66 -72.55 0.75
C THR A 256 16.45 -71.31 1.09
N SER A 257 16.29 -70.25 0.30
CA SER A 257 16.94 -68.96 0.54
C SER A 257 15.89 -67.92 0.92
N THR A 258 16.04 -67.38 2.11
CA THR A 258 15.14 -66.36 2.69
C THR A 258 15.89 -65.04 2.76
N PRO A 259 15.86 -64.20 1.70
CA PRO A 259 16.36 -62.83 1.78
C PRO A 259 15.47 -61.98 2.69
N THR A 260 16.06 -61.36 3.70
CA THR A 260 15.43 -60.30 4.50
C THR A 260 16.14 -58.98 4.22
N THR A 261 15.40 -58.01 3.70
CA THR A 261 15.91 -56.66 3.45
C THR A 261 15.44 -55.74 4.56
N TYR A 262 16.40 -55.07 5.21
CA TYR A 262 16.19 -54.00 6.18
C TYR A 262 16.48 -52.67 5.49
N THR A 263 15.52 -51.74 5.54
CA THR A 263 15.70 -50.37 5.07
C THR A 263 15.55 -49.43 6.26
N THR A 264 16.66 -48.80 6.62
CA THR A 264 16.74 -47.77 7.65
C THR A 264 16.78 -46.40 6.99
N THR A 265 15.82 -45.54 7.32
CA THR A 265 15.77 -44.15 6.88
C THR A 265 15.99 -43.24 8.08
N THR A 266 17.10 -42.51 8.07
CA THR A 266 17.46 -41.50 9.07
C THR A 266 17.24 -40.11 8.48
N SER A 267 16.42 -39.29 9.14
CA SER A 267 16.13 -37.91 8.75
C SER A 267 16.72 -36.96 9.77
N ASP A 268 17.76 -36.21 9.38
CA ASP A 268 18.30 -35.09 10.16
C ASP A 268 17.32 -33.91 10.08
N ARG A 269 16.39 -33.81 11.04
CA ARG A 269 15.35 -32.77 11.05
C ARG A 269 15.89 -31.37 11.33
N VAL A 270 17.17 -31.21 11.62
CA VAL A 270 17.85 -29.90 11.64
C VAL A 270 17.97 -29.33 10.22
N LYS A 271 18.08 -30.20 9.21
CA LYS A 271 18.30 -29.85 7.80
C LYS A 271 17.26 -30.43 6.82
N ALA A 272 16.43 -31.37 7.26
CA ALA A 272 15.37 -31.92 6.45
C ALA A 272 14.17 -30.98 6.37
N GLY A 273 13.36 -31.18 5.33
CA GLY A 273 12.04 -30.57 5.25
C GLY A 273 11.18 -31.02 6.44
N VAL A 274 10.43 -30.10 7.03
CA VAL A 274 9.54 -30.34 8.16
C VAL A 274 8.18 -29.69 7.92
N ALA A 275 7.20 -29.95 8.78
CA ALA A 275 5.98 -29.14 8.79
C ALA A 275 6.32 -27.68 9.12
N ALA A 276 5.68 -26.74 8.39
CA ALA A 276 5.86 -25.32 8.60
C ALA A 276 5.64 -24.91 10.06
N TYR A 277 6.48 -23.98 10.53
CA TYR A 277 6.48 -23.57 11.92
C TYR A 277 7.03 -22.14 12.07
N TYR A 278 6.74 -21.56 13.22
CA TYR A 278 7.32 -20.31 13.69
C TYR A 278 7.45 -20.33 15.22
N TYR A 279 8.11 -19.33 15.78
CA TYR A 279 8.24 -19.14 17.22
C TYR A 279 7.54 -17.86 17.67
N LEU A 280 6.87 -17.93 18.81
CA LEU A 280 6.31 -16.79 19.52
C LEU A 280 7.14 -16.47 20.75
N TYR A 281 7.45 -15.19 20.93
CA TYR A 281 8.02 -14.70 22.18
C TYR A 281 6.95 -14.76 23.29
N ASP A 282 7.22 -15.54 24.32
CA ASP A 282 6.29 -15.83 25.41
C ASP A 282 7.02 -15.77 26.75
N THR A 283 6.81 -14.67 27.48
CA THR A 283 7.42 -14.43 28.79
C THR A 283 6.85 -15.29 29.90
N LYS A 284 5.77 -16.04 29.64
CA LYS A 284 5.10 -16.90 30.62
C LYS A 284 5.63 -18.33 30.62
N LEU A 285 6.55 -18.68 29.71
CA LEU A 285 7.15 -20.01 29.69
C LEU A 285 7.98 -20.23 30.96
N SER A 286 7.85 -21.41 31.56
CA SER A 286 8.67 -21.79 32.71
C SER A 286 10.17 -21.84 32.40
N THR A 287 10.53 -21.99 31.12
CA THR A 287 11.91 -21.93 30.62
C THR A 287 12.42 -20.50 30.50
N CYS A 288 11.55 -19.50 30.37
CA CYS A 288 11.89 -18.08 30.26
C CYS A 288 12.27 -17.50 31.63
N THR A 289 13.40 -17.94 32.19
CA THR A 289 13.87 -17.52 33.52
C THR A 289 14.42 -16.08 33.52
N THR A 290 15.00 -15.64 32.41
CA THR A 290 15.45 -14.26 32.18
C THR A 290 14.66 -13.67 31.02
N ILE A 291 13.80 -12.70 31.29
CA ILE A 291 12.99 -12.03 30.27
C ILE A 291 13.90 -11.23 29.34
N GLY A 292 13.84 -11.54 28.04
CA GLY A 292 14.55 -10.80 27.02
C GLY A 292 14.41 -11.44 25.64
N THR A 293 14.29 -10.63 24.60
CA THR A 293 14.12 -11.10 23.21
C THR A 293 15.35 -11.85 22.67
N ARG A 294 16.50 -11.75 23.34
CA ARG A 294 17.72 -12.52 23.01
C ARG A 294 17.77 -13.89 23.69
N ASN A 295 16.87 -14.20 24.61
CA ASN A 295 16.83 -15.48 25.32
C ASN A 295 15.96 -16.49 24.55
N ASP A 296 16.57 -17.54 23.99
CA ASP A 296 15.87 -18.59 23.22
C ASP A 296 14.87 -19.39 24.06
N ASP A 297 15.04 -19.44 25.39
CA ASP A 297 14.13 -20.14 26.28
C ASP A 297 12.78 -19.42 26.48
N CYS A 298 12.69 -18.17 26.01
CA CYS A 298 11.47 -17.37 25.97
C CYS A 298 10.68 -17.54 24.67
N TYR A 299 11.03 -18.50 23.81
CA TYR A 299 10.37 -18.72 22.54
C TYR A 299 9.69 -20.09 22.48
N ARG A 300 8.37 -20.07 22.24
CA ARG A 300 7.56 -21.28 22.07
C ARG A 300 7.36 -21.60 20.59
N LYS A 301 7.57 -22.86 20.20
CA LYS A 301 7.29 -23.34 18.85
C LYS A 301 5.79 -23.43 18.61
N VAL A 302 5.35 -22.98 17.44
CA VAL A 302 4.02 -23.23 16.89
C VAL A 302 4.18 -23.92 15.54
N THR A 303 3.54 -25.07 15.37
CA THR A 303 3.42 -25.73 14.07
C THR A 303 2.18 -25.23 13.38
N VAL A 304 2.31 -24.82 12.13
CA VAL A 304 1.23 -24.22 11.35
C VAL A 304 0.18 -25.29 11.00
N SER A 305 -1.06 -25.04 11.41
CA SER A 305 -2.22 -25.91 11.25
C SER A 305 -3.48 -25.09 10.98
N ASN A 306 -4.63 -25.77 10.90
CA ASN A 306 -5.94 -25.12 10.74
C ASN A 306 -6.46 -24.41 11.99
N ASP A 307 -5.73 -24.50 13.11
CA ASP A 307 -6.15 -24.01 14.42
C ASP A 307 -5.01 -23.35 15.21
N SER A 308 -3.85 -23.12 14.59
CA SER A 308 -2.66 -22.53 15.24
C SER A 308 -2.61 -20.99 15.19
N GLY A 309 -3.42 -20.36 14.32
CA GLY A 309 -3.46 -18.91 14.17
C GLY A 309 -4.06 -18.18 15.37
N LEU A 310 -4.07 -16.85 15.29
CA LEU A 310 -4.66 -16.02 16.35
C LEU A 310 -6.09 -16.44 16.66
N ASN A 311 -6.38 -16.63 17.94
CA ASN A 311 -7.68 -17.10 18.44
C ASN A 311 -8.13 -18.47 17.87
N GLY A 312 -7.18 -19.31 17.43
CA GLY A 312 -7.48 -20.63 16.88
C GLY A 312 -7.92 -20.63 15.42
N SER A 313 -7.62 -19.57 14.66
CA SER A 313 -7.96 -19.48 13.23
C SER A 313 -7.05 -20.33 12.34
N ASP A 314 -7.53 -20.73 11.16
CA ASP A 314 -6.69 -21.34 10.12
C ASP A 314 -5.74 -20.31 9.52
N GLU A 315 -4.44 -20.47 9.77
CA GLU A 315 -3.41 -19.55 9.28
C GLU A 315 -2.60 -20.10 8.10
N ARG A 316 -2.92 -21.31 7.61
CA ARG A 316 -2.13 -21.98 6.56
C ARG A 316 -2.05 -21.18 5.28
N GLN A 317 -3.16 -20.57 4.86
CA GLN A 317 -3.18 -19.70 3.68
C GLN A 317 -2.34 -18.44 3.91
N ASN A 318 -2.39 -17.88 5.13
CA ASN A 318 -1.63 -16.70 5.49
C ASN A 318 -0.11 -16.99 5.49
N PHE A 319 0.29 -18.14 6.03
CA PHE A 319 1.67 -18.62 6.00
C PHE A 319 2.14 -18.89 4.57
N ALA A 320 1.30 -19.49 3.72
CA ALA A 320 1.61 -19.71 2.31
C ALA A 320 1.83 -18.39 1.56
N ASN A 321 1.01 -17.38 1.84
CA ASN A 321 1.17 -16.04 1.27
C ASN A 321 2.49 -15.40 1.74
N TRP A 322 2.78 -15.41 3.05
CA TRP A 322 4.06 -14.93 3.58
C TRP A 322 5.24 -15.62 2.90
N TYR A 323 5.20 -16.95 2.83
CA TYR A 323 6.25 -17.74 2.21
C TYR A 323 6.45 -17.30 0.76
N SER A 324 5.42 -17.33 -0.08
CA SER A 324 5.56 -17.07 -1.52
C SER A 324 5.85 -15.63 -1.89
N PHE A 325 5.46 -14.65 -1.06
CA PHE A 325 5.43 -13.23 -1.44
C PHE A 325 6.18 -12.29 -0.49
N TYR A 326 6.61 -12.71 0.70
CA TYR A 326 7.13 -11.76 1.72
C TYR A 326 8.37 -12.22 2.49
N ARG A 327 8.77 -13.49 2.37
CA ARG A 327 9.81 -14.09 3.22
C ARG A 327 11.24 -13.53 3.04
N SER A 328 11.47 -12.63 2.09
CA SER A 328 12.74 -11.92 1.89
C SER A 328 12.48 -10.43 1.67
N ARG A 329 13.51 -9.57 1.88
CA ARG A 329 13.40 -8.12 1.66
C ARG A 329 12.90 -7.79 0.26
N SER A 330 13.49 -8.42 -0.75
CA SER A 330 13.08 -8.30 -2.16
C SER A 330 11.61 -8.66 -2.39
N LEU A 331 11.17 -9.83 -1.94
CA LEU A 331 9.78 -10.26 -2.11
C LEU A 331 8.81 -9.32 -1.37
N ALA A 332 9.16 -8.90 -0.15
CA ALA A 332 8.36 -7.95 0.62
C ALA A 332 8.25 -6.59 -0.10
N ALA A 333 9.37 -6.03 -0.58
CA ALA A 333 9.41 -4.78 -1.34
C ALA A 333 8.54 -4.84 -2.61
N GLN A 334 8.66 -5.93 -3.38
CA GLN A 334 7.88 -6.17 -4.59
C GLN A 334 6.39 -6.26 -4.28
N SER A 335 6.01 -7.07 -3.30
CA SER A 335 4.62 -7.31 -2.90
C SER A 335 3.95 -6.06 -2.36
N ALA A 336 4.62 -5.31 -1.51
CA ALA A 336 4.04 -4.11 -0.94
C ALA A 336 3.91 -3.00 -1.98
N THR A 337 4.90 -2.83 -2.86
CA THR A 337 4.79 -1.88 -3.98
C THR A 337 3.66 -2.26 -4.93
N ASN A 338 3.51 -3.55 -5.24
CA ASN A 338 2.42 -4.07 -6.06
C ASN A 338 1.06 -3.77 -5.44
N LEU A 339 0.88 -4.10 -4.15
CA LEU A 339 -0.39 -3.87 -3.43
C LEU A 339 -0.71 -2.40 -3.25
N ALA A 340 0.29 -1.53 -3.06
CA ALA A 340 0.06 -0.10 -2.96
C ALA A 340 -0.35 0.51 -4.30
N MET A 341 0.25 0.05 -5.40
CA MET A 341 0.03 0.61 -6.73
C MET A 341 -1.21 0.07 -7.45
N ILE A 342 -1.83 -1.01 -6.95
CA ILE A 342 -2.93 -1.67 -7.68
C ILE A 342 -4.15 -0.78 -7.85
N ASP A 343 -4.52 -0.02 -6.82
CA ASP A 343 -5.73 0.81 -6.80
C ASP A 343 -5.45 2.31 -6.96
N VAL A 344 -4.21 2.65 -7.27
CA VAL A 344 -3.85 4.02 -7.63
C VAL A 344 -4.57 4.42 -8.91
N ASP A 345 -5.12 5.64 -8.91
CA ASP A 345 -5.88 6.24 -10.01
C ASP A 345 -5.04 6.35 -11.29
N GLU A 346 -5.69 6.27 -12.46
CA GLU A 346 -5.02 6.36 -13.76
C GLU A 346 -4.59 7.80 -14.14
N ASN A 347 -5.07 8.81 -13.42
CA ASN A 347 -4.70 10.22 -13.60
C ASN A 347 -3.24 10.50 -13.21
N ILE A 348 -2.63 9.66 -12.37
CA ILE A 348 -1.22 9.82 -12.02
C ILE A 348 -0.30 9.41 -13.18
N ARG A 349 0.93 9.93 -13.16
CA ARG A 349 2.00 9.47 -14.05
C ARG A 349 3.05 8.74 -13.23
N VAL A 350 3.49 7.60 -13.72
CA VAL A 350 4.49 6.77 -13.02
C VAL A 350 5.73 6.62 -13.88
N GLY A 351 6.89 6.85 -13.28
CA GLY A 351 8.18 6.39 -13.77
C GLY A 351 8.83 5.53 -12.69
N TRP A 352 9.69 4.59 -13.06
CA TRP A 352 10.36 3.74 -12.08
C TRP A 352 11.82 3.48 -12.41
N GLN A 353 12.59 3.15 -11.40
CA GLN A 353 13.98 2.80 -11.51
C GLN A 353 14.42 1.79 -10.45
N ALA A 354 15.57 1.19 -10.68
CA ALA A 354 16.36 0.53 -9.65
C ALA A 354 17.58 1.40 -9.27
N LEU A 355 18.36 1.04 -8.24
CA LEU A 355 19.42 1.92 -7.73
C LEU A 355 20.58 2.11 -8.69
N GLY A 356 21.17 1.03 -9.17
CA GLY A 356 22.29 1.07 -10.13
C GLY A 356 21.90 0.77 -11.57
N SER A 357 20.62 0.47 -11.83
CA SER A 357 20.12 -0.04 -13.11
C SER A 357 18.71 0.47 -13.40
N CYS A 358 18.16 0.10 -14.57
CA CYS A 358 16.83 0.53 -15.02
C CYS A 358 16.62 2.05 -14.81
N THR A 359 17.52 2.89 -15.33
CA THR A 359 17.35 4.35 -15.34
C THR A 359 16.26 4.75 -16.34
N PHE A 360 15.61 5.92 -16.17
CA PHE A 360 14.43 6.37 -16.96
C PHE A 360 14.66 6.42 -18.49
N SER A 361 14.63 5.27 -19.16
CA SER A 361 14.98 5.11 -20.57
C SER A 361 14.32 3.87 -21.16
N ALA A 362 13.58 4.04 -22.26
CA ALA A 362 12.88 2.95 -22.95
C ALA A 362 13.78 1.86 -23.53
N THR A 363 15.08 2.11 -23.68
CA THR A 363 16.02 1.14 -24.25
C THR A 363 17.07 0.71 -23.24
N SER A 364 16.87 0.98 -21.94
CA SER A 364 17.84 0.65 -20.90
C SER A 364 18.06 -0.88 -20.87
N PRO A 365 19.26 -1.38 -21.23
CA PRO A 365 19.54 -2.82 -21.21
C PRO A 365 19.31 -3.46 -19.84
N SER A 366 19.50 -2.66 -18.79
CA SER A 366 19.37 -3.08 -17.40
C SER A 366 17.93 -2.99 -16.88
N CYS A 367 16.97 -2.60 -17.74
CA CYS A 367 15.52 -2.74 -17.49
C CYS A 367 14.87 -3.82 -18.36
N ARG A 368 15.59 -4.89 -18.70
CA ARG A 368 15.03 -6.08 -19.39
C ARG A 368 14.51 -7.17 -18.44
N GLY A 369 14.74 -6.99 -17.15
CA GLY A 369 14.40 -7.95 -16.11
C GLY A 369 15.39 -9.10 -15.98
N ILE A 370 15.01 -10.16 -15.26
CA ILE A 370 15.89 -11.30 -14.92
C ILE A 370 16.22 -12.12 -16.17
N ASN A 371 15.27 -12.26 -17.08
CA ASN A 371 15.49 -12.90 -18.37
C ASN A 371 15.97 -11.87 -19.40
N ASN A 372 17.27 -11.59 -19.42
CA ASN A 372 17.94 -10.71 -20.41
C ASN A 372 17.95 -11.27 -21.86
N SER A 373 17.04 -12.20 -22.17
CA SER A 373 16.87 -12.81 -23.50
C SER A 373 15.92 -12.02 -24.41
N SER A 374 15.17 -11.05 -23.85
CA SER A 374 14.33 -10.14 -24.63
C SER A 374 15.19 -9.06 -25.29
N SER A 375 14.95 -8.72 -26.56
CA SER A 375 15.51 -7.52 -27.19
C SER A 375 14.89 -6.21 -26.66
N SER A 376 13.74 -6.31 -25.96
CA SER A 376 12.91 -5.18 -25.53
C SER A 376 12.98 -4.99 -24.01
N ALA A 377 13.28 -3.76 -23.57
CA ALA A 377 13.25 -3.36 -22.17
C ALA A 377 11.85 -2.87 -21.75
N TYR A 378 11.55 -2.91 -20.46
CA TYR A 378 10.37 -2.23 -19.92
C TYR A 378 10.52 -0.71 -20.12
N ASP A 379 9.51 -0.03 -20.67
CA ASP A 379 9.51 1.42 -20.74
C ASP A 379 9.24 1.99 -19.34
N ASN A 380 10.31 2.29 -18.61
CA ASN A 380 10.27 2.77 -17.24
C ASN A 380 10.27 4.30 -17.11
N ARG A 381 10.17 5.01 -18.24
CA ARG A 381 10.06 6.47 -18.26
C ARG A 381 8.73 6.90 -17.65
N LEU A 382 8.65 8.16 -17.24
CA LEU A 382 7.40 8.76 -16.76
C LEU A 382 6.35 8.74 -17.87
N ARG A 383 5.22 8.04 -17.65
CA ARG A 383 4.05 7.99 -18.55
C ARG A 383 2.76 8.01 -17.72
N PRO A 384 1.60 8.32 -18.33
CA PRO A 384 0.30 8.06 -17.70
C PRO A 384 0.20 6.62 -17.18
N PHE A 385 -0.31 6.43 -15.96
CA PHE A 385 -0.33 5.13 -15.30
C PHE A 385 -1.57 4.30 -15.68
N SER A 386 -1.68 4.01 -16.97
CA SER A 386 -2.79 3.28 -17.58
C SER A 386 -2.29 2.28 -18.63
N GLY A 387 -3.20 1.40 -19.05
CA GLY A 387 -2.97 0.45 -20.13
C GLY A 387 -1.67 -0.37 -20.01
N SER A 388 -0.90 -0.43 -21.09
CA SER A 388 0.34 -1.20 -21.17
C SER A 388 1.42 -0.69 -20.21
N HIS A 389 1.43 0.60 -19.89
CA HIS A 389 2.41 1.17 -18.94
C HIS A 389 2.15 0.68 -17.53
N ARG A 390 0.87 0.60 -17.14
CA ARG A 390 0.49 -0.02 -15.87
C ARG A 390 0.90 -1.48 -15.84
N GLN A 391 0.56 -2.27 -16.85
CA GLN A 391 1.01 -3.67 -16.92
C GLN A 391 2.54 -3.78 -16.78
N ALA A 392 3.30 -2.96 -17.50
CA ALA A 392 4.76 -3.01 -17.50
C ALA A 392 5.37 -2.82 -16.10
N LEU A 393 4.81 -1.95 -15.25
CA LEU A 393 5.27 -1.82 -13.85
C LEU A 393 5.04 -3.13 -13.07
N PHE A 394 3.85 -3.73 -13.19
CA PHE A 394 3.50 -4.94 -12.45
C PHE A 394 4.30 -6.17 -12.91
N ASP A 395 4.56 -6.28 -14.21
CA ASP A 395 5.44 -7.30 -14.77
C ASP A 395 6.89 -7.08 -14.29
N TRP A 396 7.38 -5.84 -14.34
CA TRP A 396 8.73 -5.48 -13.88
C TRP A 396 8.94 -5.76 -12.38
N LEU A 397 7.95 -5.50 -11.52
CA LEU A 397 8.05 -5.80 -10.07
C LEU A 397 8.34 -7.28 -9.81
N GLY A 398 7.81 -8.19 -10.63
CA GLY A 398 8.09 -9.63 -10.53
C GLY A 398 9.40 -10.07 -11.19
N ASP A 399 10.09 -9.15 -11.87
CA ASP A 399 11.19 -9.43 -12.80
C ASP A 399 12.43 -8.54 -12.54
N ILE A 400 12.53 -7.91 -11.37
CA ILE A 400 13.67 -7.07 -10.99
C ILE A 400 14.95 -7.93 -10.89
N TYR A 401 16.03 -7.48 -11.53
CA TYR A 401 17.34 -8.11 -11.45
C TYR A 401 18.19 -7.48 -10.33
N TYR A 402 18.69 -8.31 -9.40
CA TYR A 402 19.40 -7.90 -8.19
C TYR A 402 20.91 -8.14 -8.30
N ASP A 403 21.68 -7.13 -8.69
CA ASP A 403 23.13 -7.23 -8.95
C ASP A 403 23.93 -5.99 -8.54
N SER A 404 23.30 -5.07 -7.82
CA SER A 404 23.86 -3.74 -7.59
C SER A 404 24.48 -3.54 -6.20
N SER A 405 25.22 -2.44 -6.07
CA SER A 405 25.51 -1.80 -4.79
C SER A 405 24.29 -0.98 -4.32
N THR A 406 24.42 -0.17 -3.27
CA THR A 406 23.31 0.66 -2.74
C THR A 406 23.57 2.18 -2.96
N PRO A 407 23.65 2.68 -4.22
CA PRO A 407 23.86 4.10 -4.49
C PRO A 407 22.57 4.93 -4.37
N LEU A 408 21.99 5.01 -3.17
CA LEU A 408 20.73 5.72 -2.92
C LEU A 408 20.78 7.18 -3.37
N HIS A 409 21.89 7.87 -3.09
CA HIS A 409 22.10 9.25 -3.50
C HIS A 409 21.96 9.45 -5.01
N SER A 410 22.65 8.63 -5.81
CA SER A 410 22.59 8.71 -7.27
C SER A 410 21.17 8.43 -7.79
N ALA A 411 20.43 7.54 -7.14
CA ALA A 411 19.05 7.24 -7.54
C ALA A 411 18.11 8.42 -7.26
N LEU A 412 18.21 9.06 -6.08
CA LEU A 412 17.46 10.27 -5.76
C LEU A 412 17.83 11.42 -6.70
N ALA A 413 19.13 11.62 -6.96
CA ALA A 413 19.63 12.66 -7.84
C ALA A 413 19.10 12.51 -9.28
N ARG A 414 18.94 11.29 -9.79
CA ARG A 414 18.32 11.06 -11.10
C ARG A 414 16.87 11.55 -11.15
N VAL A 415 16.08 11.36 -10.08
CA VAL A 415 14.71 11.88 -9.99
C VAL A 415 14.70 13.40 -9.91
N GLY A 416 15.48 13.96 -9.00
CA GLY A 416 15.54 15.40 -8.81
C GLY A 416 16.00 16.15 -10.07
N ASN A 417 17.06 15.66 -10.74
CA ASN A 417 17.53 16.23 -12.00
C ASN A 417 16.52 16.07 -13.15
N PHE A 418 15.72 15.01 -13.14
CA PHE A 418 14.65 14.83 -14.12
C PHE A 418 13.60 15.94 -14.04
N LEU A 419 13.39 16.54 -12.86
CA LEU A 419 12.42 17.64 -12.70
C LEU A 419 12.72 18.87 -13.56
N SER A 420 13.98 19.08 -13.95
CA SER A 420 14.38 20.19 -14.82
C SER A 420 14.31 19.87 -16.31
N THR A 421 13.93 18.65 -16.70
CA THR A 421 13.87 18.26 -18.11
C THR A 421 12.66 18.87 -18.83
N THR A 422 12.81 19.18 -20.11
CA THR A 422 11.77 19.75 -20.98
C THR A 422 11.48 18.82 -22.16
N GLY A 423 10.52 19.17 -23.02
CA GLY A 423 10.12 18.34 -24.15
C GLY A 423 9.01 17.35 -23.82
N ILE A 424 8.63 16.54 -24.81
CA ILE A 424 7.55 15.55 -24.69
C ILE A 424 7.78 14.53 -23.57
N ASN A 425 9.01 14.31 -23.12
CA ASN A 425 9.33 13.38 -22.03
C ASN A 425 9.50 14.08 -20.67
N GLY A 426 9.34 15.40 -20.60
CA GLY A 426 9.53 16.15 -19.38
C GLY A 426 8.39 15.91 -18.36
N PRO A 427 8.67 16.15 -17.06
CA PRO A 427 7.72 15.97 -15.95
C PRO A 427 6.46 16.83 -16.11
N TYR A 428 6.56 18.02 -16.70
CA TYR A 428 5.45 18.98 -16.78
C TYR A 428 4.67 18.94 -18.09
N ALA A 429 5.04 18.03 -19.01
CA ALA A 429 4.33 17.84 -20.27
C ALA A 429 2.85 17.50 -20.07
N ASN A 430 2.01 17.82 -21.06
CA ASN A 430 0.60 17.50 -21.06
C ASN A 430 0.37 15.98 -20.91
N SER A 431 0.99 15.23 -21.83
CA SER A 431 1.04 13.77 -21.82
C SER A 431 2.48 13.32 -22.07
N PRO A 432 3.26 13.00 -21.01
CA PRO A 432 4.62 12.52 -21.16
C PRO A 432 4.73 11.33 -22.12
N GLY A 433 5.64 11.43 -23.09
CA GLY A 433 5.84 10.49 -24.18
C GLY A 433 5.08 10.80 -25.47
N SER A 434 4.13 11.75 -25.46
CA SER A 434 3.26 12.02 -26.62
C SER A 434 3.11 13.50 -26.95
N THR A 435 2.80 14.35 -25.97
CA THR A 435 2.46 15.75 -26.22
C THR A 435 3.00 16.62 -25.10
N GLU A 436 3.81 17.61 -25.46
CA GLU A 436 4.40 18.55 -24.50
C GLU A 436 3.39 19.61 -24.05
N ALA A 437 2.78 20.34 -24.99
CA ALA A 437 1.90 21.46 -24.67
C ALA A 437 0.42 21.04 -24.45
N PRO A 438 -0.33 21.74 -23.58
CA PRO A 438 0.15 22.77 -22.65
C PRO A 438 1.00 22.19 -21.51
N ILE A 439 2.00 22.97 -21.05
CA ILE A 439 2.82 22.58 -19.90
C ILE A 439 2.05 22.92 -18.62
N TYR A 440 1.99 21.98 -17.68
CA TYR A 440 1.25 22.16 -16.42
C TYR A 440 2.18 22.43 -15.24
N ALA A 441 2.34 23.72 -14.92
CA ALA A 441 3.17 24.16 -13.80
C ALA A 441 2.61 23.77 -12.41
N CYS A 442 1.31 23.47 -12.32
CA CYS A 442 0.65 23.02 -11.08
C CYS A 442 0.89 21.54 -10.73
N ARG A 443 1.66 20.82 -11.53
CA ARG A 443 1.85 19.38 -11.37
C ARG A 443 2.90 19.07 -10.30
N ALA A 444 2.45 18.48 -9.20
CA ALA A 444 3.32 17.98 -8.13
C ALA A 444 4.16 16.77 -8.56
N SER A 445 5.33 16.61 -7.93
CA SER A 445 6.24 15.48 -8.17
C SER A 445 6.66 14.81 -6.85
N TYR A 446 6.50 13.50 -6.79
CA TYR A 446 6.75 12.68 -5.60
C TYR A 446 7.74 11.55 -5.93
N SER A 447 8.63 11.24 -5.00
CA SER A 447 9.54 10.09 -5.08
C SER A 447 9.24 9.09 -3.97
N LEU A 448 9.11 7.81 -4.30
CA LEU A 448 9.09 6.71 -3.36
C LEU A 448 10.40 5.93 -3.48
N MET A 449 11.10 5.73 -2.37
CA MET A 449 12.31 4.92 -2.29
C MET A 449 12.11 3.79 -1.28
N VAL A 450 12.21 2.54 -1.74
CA VAL A 450 12.10 1.34 -0.91
C VAL A 450 13.46 0.65 -0.85
N THR A 451 14.05 0.57 0.33
CA THR A 451 15.44 0.11 0.54
C THR A 451 15.61 -0.53 1.92
N ASP A 452 16.71 -1.27 2.12
CA ASP A 452 17.19 -1.64 3.46
C ASP A 452 18.20 -0.63 4.03
N GLY A 453 18.37 0.51 3.36
CA GLY A 453 18.74 1.79 3.95
C GLY A 453 20.22 2.05 4.22
N VAL A 454 21.09 1.05 4.07
CA VAL A 454 22.54 1.27 4.16
C VAL A 454 23.09 1.63 2.78
N TRP A 455 23.17 2.94 2.48
CA TRP A 455 23.87 3.40 1.30
C TRP A 455 25.39 3.27 1.43
N ASN A 456 26.09 3.06 0.32
CA ASN A 456 27.52 2.75 0.31
C ASN A 456 28.33 3.48 -0.78
N ALA A 457 27.73 4.53 -1.35
CA ALA A 457 28.40 5.43 -2.28
C ALA A 457 28.09 6.87 -1.91
N ASN A 458 29.13 7.70 -1.80
CA ASN A 458 28.98 9.13 -1.61
C ASN A 458 28.50 9.78 -2.92
N TYR A 459 27.80 10.89 -2.78
CA TYR A 459 27.46 11.78 -3.87
C TYR A 459 27.78 13.19 -3.38
N ASP A 460 28.61 13.91 -4.14
CA ASP A 460 29.05 15.25 -3.78
C ASP A 460 27.85 16.20 -3.75
N VAL A 461 27.40 16.53 -2.54
CA VAL A 461 26.37 17.53 -2.27
C VAL A 461 26.83 18.35 -1.08
N ALA A 462 26.76 19.67 -1.22
CA ALA A 462 27.06 20.56 -0.10
C ALA A 462 26.12 20.29 1.08
N GLY A 463 26.48 20.76 2.28
CA GLY A 463 25.55 20.77 3.43
C GLY A 463 24.42 21.77 3.20
N GLU A 464 23.49 21.43 2.32
CA GLU A 464 22.46 22.31 1.77
C GLU A 464 21.48 22.76 2.89
N ASP A 465 21.20 21.89 3.85
CA ASP A 465 20.33 22.18 5.01
C ASP A 465 21.05 22.90 6.16
N SER A 466 22.38 22.91 6.13
CA SER A 466 23.28 23.51 7.12
C SER A 466 23.69 24.94 6.77
N SER A 467 23.21 25.45 5.63
CA SER A 467 23.53 26.78 5.11
C SER A 467 22.27 27.56 4.70
N SER A 468 22.41 28.87 4.54
CA SER A 468 21.30 29.74 4.13
C SER A 468 20.97 29.51 2.66
N GLN A 469 19.69 29.29 2.35
CA GLN A 469 19.22 29.01 0.98
C GLN A 469 18.12 29.98 0.55
N GLU A 470 18.08 30.35 -0.73
CA GLU A 470 16.97 31.09 -1.33
C GLU A 470 15.94 30.09 -1.89
N LEU A 471 14.72 30.17 -1.38
CA LEU A 471 13.60 29.30 -1.77
C LEU A 471 12.97 29.75 -3.08
N GLY A 472 12.24 28.86 -3.75
CA GLY A 472 11.55 29.17 -5.01
C GLY A 472 10.51 30.29 -4.93
N ASP A 473 10.04 30.67 -3.73
CA ASP A 473 9.15 31.81 -3.49
C ASP A 473 9.89 33.11 -3.10
N GLY A 474 11.23 33.10 -3.11
CA GLY A 474 12.07 34.24 -2.76
C GLY A 474 12.29 34.43 -1.26
N ARG A 475 11.76 33.55 -0.39
CA ARG A 475 12.11 33.55 1.04
C ARG A 475 13.50 32.98 1.26
N THR A 476 14.12 33.37 2.36
CA THR A 476 15.41 32.84 2.79
C THR A 476 15.18 31.79 3.88
N TYR A 477 15.66 30.57 3.64
CA TYR A 477 15.86 29.58 4.69
C TYR A 477 17.11 29.92 5.48
N SER A 478 17.01 29.86 6.80
CA SER A 478 18.13 29.89 7.72
C SER A 478 18.21 28.55 8.44
N PRO A 479 19.41 27.97 8.65
CA PRO A 479 19.58 26.68 9.28
C PRO A 479 18.82 26.58 10.62
N MET A 480 17.96 25.56 10.76
CA MET A 480 17.15 25.35 11.95
C MET A 480 16.78 23.88 12.14
N ALA A 481 16.55 23.47 13.38
CA ALA A 481 15.92 22.19 13.69
C ALA A 481 14.47 22.14 13.18
N PRO A 482 13.96 20.98 12.71
CA PRO A 482 14.63 19.68 12.62
C PRO A 482 15.42 19.45 11.32
N TYR A 483 15.61 20.47 10.47
CA TYR A 483 16.17 20.31 9.12
C TYR A 483 17.69 20.29 9.09
N GLN A 484 18.35 21.16 9.85
CA GLN A 484 19.79 21.27 9.81
C GLN A 484 20.47 20.06 10.44
N ASP A 485 21.54 19.57 9.80
CA ASP A 485 22.61 18.86 10.49
C ASP A 485 24.00 19.43 10.11
N LEU A 486 25.10 18.74 10.46
CA LEU A 486 26.47 19.12 10.10
C LEU A 486 27.14 18.10 9.17
N THR A 487 26.41 17.07 8.74
CA THR A 487 26.94 15.98 7.93
C THR A 487 26.67 16.33 6.47
N THR A 488 27.72 16.42 5.66
CA THR A 488 27.57 16.63 4.21
C THR A 488 27.47 15.31 3.47
N ASP A 489 27.17 15.35 2.16
CA ASP A 489 27.05 14.18 1.29
C ASP A 489 25.95 13.20 1.74
N THR A 490 24.83 13.74 2.24
CA THR A 490 23.71 12.94 2.77
C THR A 490 22.50 12.89 1.82
N LEU A 491 21.61 11.91 2.04
CA LEU A 491 20.31 11.88 1.36
C LEU A 491 19.46 13.07 1.79
N ALA A 492 19.59 13.50 3.04
CA ALA A 492 18.91 14.66 3.59
C ALA A 492 19.28 15.95 2.86
N ASP A 493 20.56 16.16 2.56
CA ASP A 493 21.04 17.29 1.77
C ASP A 493 20.43 17.31 0.37
N LEU A 494 20.48 16.18 -0.35
CA LEU A 494 19.90 16.05 -1.69
C LEU A 494 18.38 16.27 -1.67
N ALA A 495 17.70 15.68 -0.70
CA ALA A 495 16.26 15.83 -0.53
C ALA A 495 15.89 17.29 -0.27
N PHE A 496 16.67 17.99 0.57
CA PHE A 496 16.50 19.42 0.80
C PHE A 496 16.75 20.23 -0.46
N GLN A 497 17.80 19.91 -1.22
CA GLN A 497 18.15 20.57 -2.48
C GLN A 497 17.01 20.53 -3.49
N TYR A 498 16.43 19.34 -3.71
CA TYR A 498 15.32 19.18 -4.64
C TYR A 498 13.98 19.68 -4.09
N TRP A 499 13.88 19.98 -2.80
CA TRP A 499 12.74 20.69 -2.21
C TRP A 499 12.87 22.21 -2.33
N TYR A 500 14.00 22.80 -1.91
CA TYR A 500 14.13 24.26 -1.83
C TYR A 500 14.30 24.92 -3.21
N ARG A 501 15.01 24.24 -4.13
CA ARG A 501 15.33 24.78 -5.45
C ARG A 501 14.13 24.63 -6.38
N ASP A 502 13.70 25.74 -6.97
CA ASP A 502 12.79 25.70 -8.10
C ASP A 502 13.44 24.99 -9.30
N ALA A 503 12.97 23.78 -9.58
CA ALA A 503 13.47 22.91 -10.63
C ALA A 503 13.22 23.48 -12.03
N ASN A 504 12.25 24.39 -12.21
CA ASN A 504 11.97 25.01 -13.50
C ASN A 504 11.43 26.44 -13.37
N ARG A 505 12.34 27.39 -13.14
CA ARG A 505 12.06 28.84 -13.05
C ARG A 505 11.39 29.49 -14.27
N SER A 506 11.27 28.77 -15.39
CA SER A 506 10.54 29.28 -16.56
C SER A 506 9.02 29.06 -16.46
N LEU A 507 8.57 28.26 -15.50
CA LEU A 507 7.18 28.00 -15.22
C LEU A 507 6.70 28.82 -14.03
N ASP A 508 5.41 29.13 -14.01
CA ASP A 508 4.79 29.78 -12.85
C ASP A 508 4.77 28.84 -11.65
N ASN A 509 4.99 29.38 -10.45
CA ASN A 509 4.82 28.65 -9.20
C ASN A 509 3.33 28.43 -8.90
N LYS A 510 2.80 27.30 -9.37
CA LYS A 510 1.38 26.91 -9.27
C LYS A 510 1.16 25.58 -8.57
N ILE A 511 2.20 24.97 -7.99
CA ILE A 511 2.03 23.73 -7.24
C ILE A 511 1.16 24.02 -6.00
N PRO A 512 0.07 23.27 -5.77
CA PRO A 512 -0.74 23.43 -4.59
C PRO A 512 0.08 23.09 -3.33
N PRO A 513 0.14 23.98 -2.33
CA PRO A 513 0.80 23.66 -1.08
C PRO A 513 -0.01 22.64 -0.28
N TYR A 514 0.66 21.85 0.55
CA TYR A 514 0.06 20.92 1.48
C TYR A 514 0.15 21.45 2.92
N THR A 515 -0.97 21.49 3.65
CA THR A 515 -0.98 21.94 5.05
C THR A 515 -1.77 20.96 5.91
N ALA A 516 -1.06 20.17 6.71
CA ALA A 516 -1.62 19.33 7.76
C ALA A 516 -1.82 20.10 9.08
N VAL A 517 -0.98 21.10 9.35
CA VAL A 517 -0.98 21.88 10.59
C VAL A 517 -0.99 23.38 10.29
N SER A 518 -2.05 24.07 10.66
CA SER A 518 -2.22 25.52 10.41
C SER A 518 -1.62 26.42 11.50
N GLY A 519 -1.32 25.87 12.68
CA GLY A 519 -0.75 26.59 13.82
C GLY A 519 0.77 26.51 13.93
N THR A 520 1.31 27.18 14.94
CA THR A 520 2.72 27.02 15.35
C THR A 520 2.81 25.87 16.34
N GLU A 521 3.66 24.88 16.06
CA GLU A 521 4.04 23.83 17.01
C GLU A 521 5.27 24.27 17.80
N THR A 522 5.31 23.96 19.09
CA THR A 522 6.42 24.32 19.99
C THR A 522 7.08 23.05 20.49
N HIS A 523 8.38 22.90 20.24
CA HIS A 523 9.22 21.80 20.71
C HIS A 523 10.37 22.39 21.52
N GLY A 524 10.32 22.27 22.85
CA GLY A 524 11.24 23.00 23.73
C GLY A 524 11.17 24.51 23.46
N ASP A 525 12.32 25.13 23.21
CA ASP A 525 12.41 26.55 22.84
C ASP A 525 12.19 26.81 21.35
N ASN A 526 12.20 25.77 20.50
CA ASN A 526 12.00 25.90 19.06
C ASN A 526 10.51 26.05 18.71
N LYS A 527 10.21 26.97 17.80
CA LYS A 527 8.84 27.28 17.35
C LYS A 527 8.72 27.09 15.84
N LEU A 528 8.07 26.00 15.44
CA LEU A 528 7.83 25.68 14.05
C LEU A 528 6.51 26.30 13.61
N THR A 529 6.58 27.42 12.89
CA THR A 529 5.39 28.03 12.27
C THR A 529 4.81 27.10 11.20
N SER A 530 3.57 27.36 10.75
CA SER A 530 2.94 26.54 9.70
C SER A 530 3.82 26.38 8.44
N TYR A 531 4.60 27.41 8.06
CA TYR A 531 5.52 27.32 6.91
C TYR A 531 6.74 26.41 7.18
N TRP A 532 7.29 26.46 8.40
CA TRP A 532 8.49 25.70 8.77
C TRP A 532 8.18 24.36 9.42
N ASN A 533 6.92 24.01 9.61
CA ASN A 533 6.53 22.73 10.15
C ASN A 533 6.73 21.63 9.09
N PRO A 534 7.55 20.59 9.35
CA PRO A 534 7.84 19.56 8.35
C PRO A 534 6.65 18.66 8.03
N LYS A 535 5.55 18.73 8.79
CA LYS A 535 4.27 18.09 8.45
C LYS A 535 3.60 18.75 7.26
N ASN A 536 3.97 19.98 6.92
CA ASN A 536 3.43 20.77 5.82
C ASN A 536 4.43 20.86 4.66
N ASP A 537 3.92 21.11 3.47
CA ASP A 537 4.73 21.48 2.31
C ASP A 537 4.23 22.80 1.74
N PRO A 538 4.86 23.94 2.06
CA PRO A 538 4.42 25.24 1.58
C PRO A 538 4.87 25.54 0.13
N ALA A 539 5.66 24.66 -0.48
CA ALA A 539 6.30 24.94 -1.75
C ALA A 539 5.27 25.02 -2.89
N THR A 540 5.30 26.14 -3.61
CA THR A 540 4.45 26.37 -4.80
C THR A 540 5.23 26.28 -6.11
N TRP A 541 6.55 26.17 -6.03
CA TRP A 541 7.47 26.00 -7.16
C TRP A 541 7.65 24.53 -7.52
N GLN A 542 8.29 24.24 -8.64
CA GLN A 542 8.59 22.88 -9.07
C GLN A 542 9.64 22.24 -8.15
N HIS A 543 9.23 21.24 -7.35
CA HIS A 543 10.07 20.58 -6.34
C HIS A 543 9.76 19.08 -6.23
N LEU A 544 10.57 18.37 -5.44
CA LEU A 544 10.41 16.94 -5.14
C LEU A 544 10.07 16.71 -3.67
N THR A 545 8.96 16.03 -3.40
CA THR A 545 8.63 15.50 -2.07
C THR A 545 8.98 14.00 -1.98
N GLY A 546 9.75 13.59 -0.97
CA GLY A 546 10.31 12.24 -0.87
C GLY A 546 9.67 11.36 0.20
N PHE A 547 9.27 10.14 -0.16
CA PHE A 547 8.81 9.09 0.73
C PHE A 547 9.85 7.97 0.77
N TYR A 548 10.29 7.61 1.97
CA TYR A 548 11.38 6.68 2.17
C TYR A 548 10.92 5.53 3.04
N VAL A 549 11.15 4.30 2.57
CA VAL A 549 10.75 3.09 3.29
C VAL A 549 11.98 2.24 3.55
N GLY A 550 12.30 2.07 4.83
CA GLY A 550 13.39 1.24 5.33
C GLY A 550 12.89 -0.14 5.75
N ILE A 551 13.44 -1.22 5.18
CA ILE A 551 13.02 -2.60 5.48
C ILE A 551 13.92 -3.22 6.56
N GLY A 552 13.33 -3.51 7.72
CA GLY A 552 13.97 -4.24 8.82
C GLY A 552 15.01 -3.43 9.60
N LEU A 553 14.76 -2.13 9.75
CA LEU A 553 15.74 -1.16 10.23
C LEU A 553 15.40 -0.55 11.58
N SER A 554 14.25 -0.85 12.19
CA SER A 554 13.87 -0.21 13.47
C SER A 554 14.83 -0.55 14.61
N SER A 555 15.50 -1.71 14.57
CA SER A 555 16.53 -2.03 15.57
C SER A 555 17.78 -1.15 15.48
N ALA A 556 18.01 -0.45 14.36
CA ALA A 556 19.06 0.57 14.24
C ALA A 556 18.59 1.94 14.81
N LEU A 557 17.27 2.19 14.79
CA LEU A 557 16.64 3.44 15.24
C LEU A 557 16.41 3.47 16.77
N THR A 558 17.52 3.46 17.51
CA THR A 558 17.54 3.43 18.99
C THR A 558 17.84 4.78 19.63
N SER A 559 18.45 5.72 18.91
CA SER A 559 18.77 7.06 19.41
C SER A 559 19.06 8.01 18.23
N PRO A 560 18.10 8.82 17.77
CA PRO A 560 16.71 8.92 18.26
C PRO A 560 15.91 7.61 18.14
N VAL A 561 15.08 7.31 19.14
CA VAL A 561 14.19 6.15 19.08
C VAL A 561 13.11 6.37 18.01
N TRP A 562 12.86 5.40 17.14
CA TRP A 562 11.72 5.43 16.23
C TRP A 562 10.40 5.22 17.00
N GLY A 563 9.48 6.18 16.89
CA GLY A 563 8.18 6.12 17.58
C GLY A 563 7.06 5.41 16.81
N GLY A 564 7.33 4.94 15.58
CA GLY A 564 6.35 4.32 14.69
C GLY A 564 5.92 5.21 13.52
N ASP A 565 6.12 6.53 13.61
CA ASP A 565 5.88 7.49 12.55
C ASP A 565 6.94 8.60 12.48
N THR A 566 6.97 9.34 11.36
CA THR A 566 7.99 10.36 11.04
C THR A 566 8.14 11.46 12.09
N TYR A 567 7.10 11.73 12.88
CA TYR A 567 7.05 12.84 13.83
C TYR A 567 6.88 12.37 15.29
N SER A 568 7.24 11.12 15.58
CA SER A 568 7.09 10.49 16.90
C SER A 568 8.42 10.00 17.47
N GLY A 569 8.42 9.57 18.73
CA GLY A 569 9.61 9.04 19.40
C GLY A 569 10.66 10.12 19.64
N GLY A 570 11.88 9.91 19.13
CA GLY A 570 12.99 10.86 19.27
C GLY A 570 12.85 12.13 18.43
N TYR A 571 11.85 12.21 17.54
CA TYR A 571 11.58 13.42 16.74
C TYR A 571 11.44 14.67 17.60
N ASP A 572 10.73 14.61 18.73
CA ASP A 572 10.51 15.79 19.58
C ASP A 572 11.82 16.39 20.09
N ALA A 573 12.82 15.55 20.39
CA ALA A 573 14.14 16.01 20.83
C ALA A 573 14.95 16.63 19.69
N ILE A 574 14.84 16.07 18.47
CA ILE A 574 15.43 16.63 17.25
C ILE A 574 14.78 17.96 16.90
N ALA A 575 13.44 18.03 16.88
CA ALA A 575 12.68 19.24 16.61
C ALA A 575 12.93 20.35 17.64
N ALA A 576 13.19 19.99 18.90
CA ALA A 576 13.62 20.94 19.92
C ALA A 576 15.08 21.42 19.78
N GLY A 577 15.87 20.80 18.90
CA GLY A 577 17.32 21.08 18.77
C GLY A 577 18.15 20.57 19.94
N THR A 578 17.59 19.69 20.78
CA THR A 578 18.29 19.10 21.95
C THR A 578 19.04 17.81 21.60
N LEU A 579 18.72 17.22 20.46
CA LEU A 579 19.38 16.06 19.89
C LEU A 579 19.75 16.38 18.43
N ASN A 580 20.91 15.92 18.00
CA ASN A 580 21.35 16.03 16.61
C ASN A 580 21.04 14.74 15.85
N TRP A 581 20.87 14.85 14.53
CA TRP A 581 20.84 13.70 13.65
C TRP A 581 22.13 12.87 13.79
N PRO A 582 22.04 11.53 13.90
CA PRO A 582 23.21 10.67 13.89
C PRO A 582 24.00 10.80 12.60
N LYS A 583 25.32 10.92 12.71
CA LYS A 583 26.21 11.11 11.55
C LYS A 583 26.11 9.93 10.57
N ALA A 584 25.59 10.21 9.38
CA ALA A 584 25.56 9.28 8.25
C ALA A 584 26.94 9.21 7.56
N ALA A 585 27.26 8.07 6.95
CA ALA A 585 28.49 7.87 6.19
C ALA A 585 28.38 6.61 5.33
N SER A 586 29.20 6.49 4.27
CA SER A 586 29.19 5.30 3.41
C SER A 586 29.35 4.01 4.23
N GLY A 587 28.37 3.10 4.10
CA GLY A 587 28.34 1.82 4.81
C GLY A 587 28.05 1.90 6.31
N SER A 588 27.53 3.02 6.80
CA SER A 588 27.21 3.22 8.22
C SER A 588 25.80 2.73 8.57
N ASP A 589 25.65 2.12 9.75
CA ASP A 589 24.35 1.76 10.33
C ASP A 589 23.46 3.01 10.57
N ASN A 590 24.07 4.20 10.67
CA ASN A 590 23.33 5.45 10.84
C ASN A 590 22.61 5.93 9.58
N ASN A 591 22.86 5.33 8.41
CA ASN A 591 22.24 5.73 7.14
C ASN A 591 20.72 5.58 7.13
N VAL A 592 20.17 4.79 8.06
CA VAL A 592 18.72 4.71 8.29
C VAL A 592 18.15 6.04 8.81
N TYR A 593 18.89 6.74 9.68
CA TYR A 593 18.48 8.06 10.16
C TYR A 593 18.50 9.10 9.04
N ASP A 594 19.41 8.96 8.08
CA ASP A 594 19.49 9.82 6.91
C ASP A 594 18.25 9.69 6.00
N LEU A 595 17.65 8.50 5.88
CA LEU A 595 16.34 8.33 5.22
C LEU A 595 15.22 9.08 5.95
N TRP A 596 15.23 9.03 7.28
CA TRP A 596 14.26 9.75 8.10
C TRP A 596 14.44 11.26 7.96
N HIS A 597 15.68 11.72 8.00
CA HIS A 597 16.04 13.11 7.82
C HIS A 597 15.70 13.61 6.41
N ALA A 598 15.96 12.81 5.37
CA ALA A 598 15.56 13.10 3.99
C ALA A 598 14.05 13.24 3.80
N ALA A 599 13.25 12.44 4.51
CA ALA A 599 11.79 12.61 4.51
C ALA A 599 11.39 13.98 5.08
N ILE A 600 12.00 14.39 6.19
CA ILE A 600 11.75 15.70 6.82
C ILE A 600 12.19 16.84 5.89
N ASN A 601 13.40 16.74 5.33
CA ASN A 601 13.98 17.74 4.45
C ASN A 601 13.20 17.94 3.15
N SER A 602 12.57 16.89 2.63
CA SER A 602 11.69 16.96 1.45
C SER A 602 10.20 17.13 1.76
N ARG A 603 9.80 17.30 3.04
CA ARG A 603 8.39 17.42 3.49
C ARG A 603 7.51 16.19 3.20
N GLY A 604 8.14 15.03 3.02
CA GLY A 604 7.46 13.76 2.84
C GLY A 604 7.35 12.97 4.14
N ALA A 605 7.51 11.65 4.05
CA ALA A 605 7.40 10.77 5.21
C ALA A 605 8.38 9.59 5.12
N PHE A 606 8.89 9.21 6.29
CA PHE A 606 9.70 8.02 6.47
C PHE A 606 8.87 6.94 7.15
N PHE A 607 9.10 5.71 6.69
CA PHE A 607 8.46 4.51 7.20
C PHE A 607 9.52 3.47 7.49
N SER A 608 9.59 3.00 8.73
CA SER A 608 10.35 1.80 9.05
C SER A 608 9.39 0.62 9.03
N ALA A 609 9.65 -0.34 8.14
CA ALA A 609 8.86 -1.56 8.02
C ALA A 609 9.68 -2.74 8.55
N ASP A 610 9.40 -3.15 9.79
CA ASP A 610 10.05 -4.33 10.35
C ASP A 610 9.47 -5.62 9.79
N ASP A 611 8.20 -5.58 9.38
CA ASP A 611 7.54 -6.67 8.69
C ASP A 611 6.80 -6.22 7.43
N ALA A 612 6.32 -7.21 6.70
CA ALA A 612 5.69 -7.01 5.40
C ALA A 612 4.29 -6.34 5.47
N GLY A 613 3.60 -6.42 6.60
CA GLY A 613 2.32 -5.73 6.83
C GLY A 613 2.53 -4.23 7.06
N ASP A 614 3.56 -3.87 7.82
CA ASP A 614 3.97 -2.48 7.99
C ASP A 614 4.35 -1.85 6.65
N LEU A 615 5.04 -2.62 5.78
CA LEU A 615 5.44 -2.17 4.46
C LEU A 615 4.24 -1.85 3.56
N VAL A 616 3.19 -2.70 3.56
CA VAL A 616 1.95 -2.47 2.81
C VAL A 616 1.21 -1.24 3.34
N SER A 617 1.09 -1.12 4.67
CA SER A 617 0.41 0.00 5.33
C SER A 617 1.12 1.32 5.05
N SER A 618 2.45 1.32 5.12
CA SER A 618 3.30 2.48 4.83
C SER A 618 3.12 2.98 3.41
N LEU A 619 3.14 2.07 2.43
CA LEU A 619 2.96 2.44 1.03
C LEU A 619 1.51 2.86 0.71
N GLY A 620 0.51 2.30 1.40
CA GLY A 620 -0.88 2.79 1.35
C GLY A 620 -1.03 4.22 1.89
N ALA A 621 -0.30 4.56 2.96
CA ALA A 621 -0.26 5.91 3.50
C ALA A 621 0.41 6.90 2.53
N VAL A 622 1.47 6.49 1.81
CA VAL A 622 2.08 7.29 0.73
C VAL A 622 1.06 7.62 -0.36
N VAL A 623 0.37 6.60 -0.89
CA VAL A 623 -0.66 6.80 -1.93
C VAL A 623 -1.78 7.70 -1.43
N THR A 624 -2.24 7.51 -0.18
CA THR A 624 -3.27 8.35 0.44
C THR A 624 -2.81 9.80 0.52
N ARG A 625 -1.58 10.06 0.99
CA ARG A 625 -1.02 11.41 1.06
C ARG A 625 -0.94 12.06 -0.33
N ILE A 626 -0.52 11.32 -1.34
CA ILE A 626 -0.49 11.81 -2.74
C ILE A 626 -1.90 12.12 -3.25
N THR A 627 -2.89 11.29 -2.96
CA THR A 627 -4.28 11.58 -3.36
C THR A 627 -4.86 12.79 -2.62
N GLN A 628 -4.49 13.01 -1.35
CA GLN A 628 -4.93 14.16 -0.57
C GLN A 628 -4.33 15.48 -1.05
N SER A 629 -3.05 15.48 -1.47
CA SER A 629 -2.41 16.67 -2.05
C SER A 629 -2.89 17.00 -3.47
N ASN A 630 -3.40 16.00 -4.21
CA ASN A 630 -4.01 16.20 -5.53
C ASN A 630 -5.40 16.86 -5.50
N ASN A 631 -6.01 16.97 -4.32
CA ASN A 631 -7.30 17.65 -4.12
C ASN A 631 -7.11 19.16 -3.97
N ALA A 632 -6.42 19.76 -4.95
CA ALA A 632 -6.44 21.18 -5.15
C ALA A 632 -7.78 21.57 -5.80
N SER A 633 -8.44 22.55 -5.18
CA SER A 633 -9.74 23.11 -5.53
C SER A 633 -9.89 23.29 -7.04
N ALA A 634 -10.68 22.44 -7.67
CA ALA A 634 -11.19 22.74 -8.99
C ALA A 634 -12.35 23.71 -8.82
N SER A 635 -12.20 24.97 -9.22
CA SER A 635 -13.35 25.77 -9.61
C SER A 635 -13.98 25.09 -10.82
N GLN A 636 -15.02 24.28 -10.64
CA GLN A 636 -15.77 23.75 -11.77
C GLN A 636 -16.72 24.79 -12.37
N VAL A 637 -16.91 24.61 -13.68
CA VAL A 637 -17.84 25.30 -14.57
C VAL A 637 -19.28 25.00 -14.16
N SER A 638 -19.74 25.61 -13.09
CA SER A 638 -21.15 26.00 -13.01
C SER A 638 -21.32 27.19 -13.94
N SER A 639 -22.38 27.22 -14.76
CA SER A 639 -22.64 28.39 -15.60
C SER A 639 -22.80 29.61 -14.68
N PRO A 640 -21.87 30.59 -14.68
CA PRO A 640 -22.03 31.76 -13.84
C PRO A 640 -23.34 32.42 -14.26
N MET A 641 -24.24 32.61 -13.30
CA MET A 641 -25.50 33.27 -13.62
C MET A 641 -25.20 34.75 -13.86
N LEU A 642 -25.46 35.23 -15.08
CA LEU A 642 -25.23 36.62 -15.48
C LEU A 642 -26.49 37.45 -15.24
N ASP A 643 -26.40 38.45 -14.37
CA ASP A 643 -27.43 39.48 -14.17
C ASP A 643 -27.01 40.75 -14.93
N ASN A 644 -27.79 41.17 -15.92
CA ASN A 644 -27.35 42.14 -16.94
C ASN A 644 -27.98 43.53 -16.72
N SER A 645 -27.13 44.51 -16.40
CA SER A 645 -27.41 45.95 -16.56
C SER A 645 -26.38 46.54 -17.53
N PHE A 646 -26.78 47.44 -18.43
CA PHE A 646 -26.05 47.82 -19.66
C PHE A 646 -24.63 48.43 -19.49
N SER A 647 -24.06 48.50 -18.29
CA SER A 647 -22.67 48.91 -18.03
C SER A 647 -21.89 48.03 -17.03
N SER A 648 -22.55 47.07 -16.38
CA SER A 648 -21.96 46.17 -15.37
C SER A 648 -22.80 44.91 -15.18
N SER A 649 -22.15 43.74 -15.20
CA SER A 649 -22.82 42.44 -15.01
C SER A 649 -22.42 41.81 -13.68
N TYR A 650 -23.38 41.29 -12.91
CA TYR A 650 -23.06 40.47 -11.74
C TYR A 650 -23.01 38.99 -12.14
N THR A 651 -22.04 38.26 -11.60
CA THR A 651 -21.93 36.81 -11.75
C THR A 651 -21.94 36.12 -10.40
N TYR A 652 -22.80 35.11 -10.23
CA TYR A 652 -22.81 34.23 -9.06
C TYR A 652 -22.01 32.97 -9.37
N VAL A 653 -20.93 32.73 -8.63
CA VAL A 653 -19.96 31.67 -8.89
C VAL A 653 -19.89 30.76 -7.66
N PRO A 654 -20.46 29.55 -7.70
CA PRO A 654 -20.19 28.57 -6.68
C PRO A 654 -18.79 27.98 -6.86
N THR A 655 -18.16 27.65 -5.75
CA THR A 655 -16.85 27.01 -5.68
C THR A 655 -16.89 25.84 -4.71
N PHE A 656 -15.93 24.94 -4.83
CA PHE A 656 -15.74 23.86 -3.88
C PHE A 656 -14.26 23.61 -3.59
N SER A 657 -14.02 22.99 -2.45
CA SER A 657 -12.74 22.51 -1.97
C SER A 657 -12.80 21.00 -1.83
N SER A 658 -12.00 20.27 -2.61
CA SER A 658 -11.89 18.82 -2.52
C SER A 658 -11.03 18.35 -1.34
N SER A 659 -10.26 19.26 -0.71
CA SER A 659 -9.42 18.94 0.45
C SER A 659 -10.24 18.75 1.72
N ASP A 660 -11.32 19.51 1.90
CA ASP A 660 -12.10 19.53 3.14
C ASP A 660 -13.63 19.54 2.93
N TRP A 661 -14.09 19.36 1.70
CA TRP A 661 -15.52 19.33 1.30
C TRP A 661 -16.27 20.59 1.71
N SER A 662 -15.58 21.73 1.75
CA SER A 662 -16.21 23.04 1.89
C SER A 662 -16.56 23.63 0.53
N GLY A 663 -17.53 24.55 0.51
CA GLY A 663 -17.89 25.31 -0.69
C GLY A 663 -18.08 26.78 -0.40
N ASP A 664 -18.15 27.56 -1.48
CA ASP A 664 -18.50 28.98 -1.42
C ASP A 664 -19.48 29.33 -2.55
N LEU A 665 -20.18 30.43 -2.38
CA LEU A 665 -20.92 31.11 -3.45
C LEU A 665 -20.48 32.57 -3.44
N ASP A 666 -19.87 33.00 -4.54
CA ASP A 666 -19.42 34.38 -4.70
C ASP A 666 -20.36 35.18 -5.57
N LYS A 667 -20.68 36.41 -5.16
CA LYS A 667 -21.18 37.43 -6.10
C LYS A 667 -20.00 38.28 -6.56
N ASN A 668 -19.74 38.26 -7.85
CA ASN A 668 -18.70 39.09 -8.46
C ASN A 668 -19.35 40.17 -9.32
N LEU A 669 -18.89 41.42 -9.17
CA LEU A 669 -19.18 42.51 -10.10
C LEU A 669 -18.16 42.44 -11.23
N ARG A 670 -18.63 42.37 -12.47
CA ARG A 670 -17.81 42.31 -13.67
C ARG A 670 -18.04 43.54 -14.53
N THR A 671 -16.95 44.24 -14.83
CA THR A 671 -16.90 45.35 -15.78
C THR A 671 -16.09 44.91 -17.02
N ALA A 672 -16.00 45.78 -18.03
CA ALA A 672 -15.16 45.51 -19.19
C ALA A 672 -13.66 45.32 -18.87
N LYS A 673 -13.18 45.74 -17.68
CA LYS A 673 -11.76 45.75 -17.31
C LYS A 673 -11.43 45.05 -15.99
N SER A 674 -12.43 44.64 -15.20
CA SER A 674 -12.19 44.09 -13.87
C SER A 674 -13.27 43.11 -13.42
N VAL A 675 -12.89 42.24 -12.49
CA VAL A 675 -13.79 41.38 -11.69
C VAL A 675 -13.52 41.70 -10.22
N THR A 676 -14.56 42.06 -9.48
CA THR A 676 -14.44 42.39 -8.05
C THR A 676 -15.45 41.57 -7.26
N ARG A 677 -14.98 40.71 -6.34
CA ARG A 677 -15.84 39.97 -5.42
C ARG A 677 -16.58 40.95 -4.50
N GLN A 678 -17.91 40.90 -4.52
CA GLN A 678 -18.79 41.71 -3.67
C GLN A 678 -19.02 41.03 -2.32
N TRP A 679 -19.22 39.72 -2.32
CA TRP A 679 -19.36 38.90 -1.12
C TRP A 679 -19.05 37.43 -1.39
N SER A 680 -18.78 36.70 -0.30
CA SER A 680 -18.62 35.25 -0.20
C SER A 680 -19.67 34.75 0.79
N ALA A 681 -20.51 33.81 0.38
CA ALA A 681 -21.54 33.21 1.21
C ALA A 681 -20.93 32.40 2.36
N GLN A 682 -19.84 31.68 2.09
CA GLN A 682 -19.07 30.92 3.07
C GLN A 682 -18.60 31.85 4.21
N SER A 683 -17.96 32.97 3.86
CA SER A 683 -17.45 33.93 4.84
C SER A 683 -18.58 34.50 5.71
N LYS A 684 -19.74 34.82 5.10
CA LYS A 684 -20.91 35.34 5.81
C LYS A 684 -21.50 34.32 6.77
N LEU A 685 -21.61 33.07 6.34
CA LEU A 685 -22.08 31.94 7.15
C LEU A 685 -21.16 31.67 8.35
N ASP A 686 -19.84 31.67 8.13
CA ASP A 686 -18.87 31.42 9.19
C ASP A 686 -18.84 32.57 10.21
N ILE A 687 -18.97 33.83 9.77
CA ILE A 687 -19.08 34.97 10.69
C ILE A 687 -20.37 34.86 11.53
N ALA A 688 -21.49 34.49 10.92
CA ALA A 688 -22.78 34.45 11.60
C ALA A 688 -22.90 33.26 12.58
N TYR A 689 -22.35 32.10 12.22
CA TYR A 689 -22.63 30.83 12.90
C TYR A 689 -21.38 30.01 13.29
N GLY A 690 -20.19 30.35 12.79
CA GLY A 690 -18.95 29.57 12.96
C GLY A 690 -18.45 29.47 14.40
N ASN A 691 -18.77 30.45 15.25
CA ASN A 691 -18.44 30.45 16.68
C ASN A 691 -19.45 29.69 17.55
N GLY A 692 -20.18 28.73 16.98
CA GLY A 692 -21.15 27.89 17.71
C GLY A 692 -22.55 28.50 17.87
N ASN A 693 -22.86 29.61 17.21
CA ASN A 693 -24.19 30.25 17.22
C ASN A 693 -25.21 29.57 16.27
N TYR A 694 -25.05 28.27 16.02
CA TYR A 694 -25.84 27.52 15.03
C TYR A 694 -27.34 27.47 15.38
N THR A 695 -27.73 27.71 16.63
CA THR A 695 -29.12 27.72 17.08
C THR A 695 -29.95 28.85 16.46
N GLY A 696 -29.29 29.95 16.06
CA GLY A 696 -29.91 31.05 15.31
C GLY A 696 -30.01 30.79 13.80
N ARG A 697 -29.41 29.72 13.28
CA ARG A 697 -29.46 29.38 11.85
C ARG A 697 -30.82 28.76 11.49
N THR A 698 -31.46 29.31 10.47
CA THR A 698 -32.77 28.84 10.01
C THR A 698 -32.62 27.66 9.04
N VAL A 699 -32.77 26.45 9.55
CA VAL A 699 -32.80 25.21 8.76
C VAL A 699 -34.17 24.55 8.93
N VAL A 700 -34.88 24.32 7.83
CA VAL A 700 -36.25 23.80 7.86
C VAL A 700 -36.37 22.57 6.97
N MET A 701 -37.35 21.71 7.24
CA MET A 701 -37.66 20.53 6.45
C MET A 701 -39.14 20.50 6.09
N ALA A 702 -39.51 19.70 5.08
CA ALA A 702 -40.90 19.46 4.77
C ALA A 702 -41.58 18.61 5.87
N LYS A 703 -42.70 19.10 6.41
CA LYS A 703 -43.59 18.34 7.31
C LYS A 703 -44.65 17.55 6.53
N SER A 704 -45.22 18.20 5.52
CA SER A 704 -46.24 17.65 4.61
C SER A 704 -46.23 18.45 3.31
N ALA A 705 -47.06 18.07 2.33
CA ALA A 705 -47.21 18.83 1.10
C ALA A 705 -47.55 20.30 1.43
N ASN A 706 -46.67 21.22 1.04
CA ASN A 706 -46.79 22.68 1.23
C ASN A 706 -46.67 23.20 2.68
N THR A 707 -46.19 22.40 3.64
CA THR A 707 -45.92 22.90 5.02
C THR A 707 -44.49 22.59 5.45
N LEU A 708 -43.79 23.60 5.94
CA LEU A 708 -42.42 23.50 6.47
C LEU A 708 -42.43 23.46 8.00
N GLN A 709 -41.39 22.87 8.59
CA GLN A 709 -41.11 22.90 10.01
C GLN A 709 -39.61 22.99 10.26
N ASP A 710 -39.17 23.45 11.43
CA ASP A 710 -37.75 23.47 11.79
C ASP A 710 -37.13 22.07 11.71
N PHE A 711 -35.93 21.96 11.11
CA PHE A 711 -35.12 20.76 11.14
C PHE A 711 -34.46 20.64 12.52
N ARG A 712 -35.14 19.98 13.45
CA ARG A 712 -34.69 19.69 14.82
C ARG A 712 -35.00 18.24 15.15
N TRP A 713 -34.20 17.63 16.02
CA TRP A 713 -34.40 16.22 16.44
C TRP A 713 -35.83 15.94 16.89
N SER A 714 -36.40 16.83 17.71
CA SER A 714 -37.78 16.73 18.23
C SER A 714 -38.87 16.76 17.16
N ASN A 715 -38.57 17.30 15.98
CA ASN A 715 -39.51 17.44 14.87
C ASN A 715 -39.39 16.28 13.86
N LEU A 716 -38.43 15.37 14.04
CA LEU A 716 -38.28 14.17 13.23
C LEU A 716 -39.25 13.08 13.68
N SER A 717 -39.80 12.34 12.72
CA SER A 717 -40.59 11.13 13.00
C SER A 717 -39.73 10.05 13.67
N ALA A 718 -40.37 9.12 14.40
CA ALA A 718 -39.68 8.00 15.04
C ALA A 718 -38.81 7.19 14.06
N THR A 719 -39.28 7.00 12.83
CA THR A 719 -38.53 6.33 11.76
C THR A 719 -37.27 7.09 11.37
N GLN A 720 -37.35 8.41 11.19
CA GLN A 720 -36.20 9.26 10.87
C GLN A 720 -35.16 9.28 12.01
N GLN A 721 -35.64 9.33 13.25
CA GLN A 721 -34.77 9.23 14.43
C GLN A 721 -34.04 7.89 14.46
N ALA A 722 -34.73 6.77 14.17
CA ALA A 722 -34.13 5.45 14.12
C ALA A 722 -33.03 5.32 13.04
N TYR A 723 -33.19 5.98 11.89
CA TYR A 723 -32.15 6.00 10.85
C TYR A 723 -30.92 6.81 11.26
N LEU A 724 -31.12 7.98 11.87
CA LEU A 724 -30.02 8.85 12.28
C LEU A 724 -29.29 8.35 13.54
N ASN A 725 -29.87 7.41 14.28
CA ASN A 725 -29.24 6.74 15.42
C ASN A 725 -28.35 5.54 15.03
N LYS A 726 -27.94 5.45 13.76
CA LYS A 726 -27.03 4.40 13.28
C LYS A 726 -25.71 4.99 12.77
N ASN A 727 -24.62 4.25 12.96
CA ASN A 727 -23.31 4.56 12.38
C ASN A 727 -23.20 4.07 10.92
N LEU A 728 -22.04 4.31 10.29
CA LEU A 728 -21.78 3.93 8.89
C LEU A 728 -21.87 2.41 8.63
N LEU A 729 -21.66 1.60 9.66
CA LEU A 729 -21.79 0.14 9.61
C LEU A 729 -23.22 -0.34 9.92
N GLY A 730 -24.19 0.58 10.03
CA GLY A 730 -25.59 0.28 10.32
C GLY A 730 -25.89 -0.07 11.77
N THR A 731 -24.90 0.04 12.67
CA THR A 731 -25.05 -0.28 14.11
C THR A 731 -25.69 0.89 14.85
N VAL A 732 -26.64 0.62 15.77
CA VAL A 732 -27.30 1.66 16.57
C VAL A 732 -26.33 2.23 17.59
N ASP A 733 -26.10 3.55 17.54
CA ASP A 733 -25.17 4.28 18.43
C ASP A 733 -25.82 5.42 19.22
N SER A 734 -27.10 5.70 18.97
CA SER A 734 -27.89 6.72 19.69
C SER A 734 -27.37 8.17 19.59
N TYR A 735 -26.53 8.49 18.60
CA TYR A 735 -25.98 9.84 18.40
C TYR A 735 -26.77 10.72 17.40
N GLY A 736 -28.03 10.38 17.12
CA GLY A 736 -28.83 11.03 16.09
C GLY A 736 -29.12 12.51 16.35
N SER A 737 -29.37 12.90 17.61
CA SER A 737 -29.54 14.33 17.95
C SER A 737 -28.30 15.16 17.64
N GLN A 738 -27.12 14.62 17.96
CA GLN A 738 -25.83 15.25 17.72
C GLN A 738 -25.56 15.38 16.22
N ARG A 739 -25.94 14.37 15.40
CA ARG A 739 -25.86 14.46 13.94
C ARG A 739 -26.76 15.56 13.37
N VAL A 740 -27.98 15.69 13.88
CA VAL A 740 -28.89 16.78 13.44
C VAL A 740 -28.29 18.14 13.76
N ASP A 741 -27.77 18.34 14.97
CA ASP A 741 -27.15 19.61 15.34
C ASP A 741 -25.86 19.87 14.54
N TYR A 742 -25.06 18.85 14.27
CA TYR A 742 -23.88 18.94 13.40
C TYR A 742 -24.23 19.45 11.99
N LEU A 743 -25.27 18.88 11.37
CA LEU A 743 -25.77 19.32 10.06
C LEU A 743 -26.28 20.77 10.10
N ARG A 744 -26.91 21.17 11.21
CA ARG A 744 -27.35 22.57 11.42
C ARG A 744 -26.19 23.54 11.64
N GLY A 745 -24.98 23.05 11.90
CA GLY A 745 -23.76 23.86 12.04
C GLY A 745 -23.10 23.80 13.42
N ALA A 746 -23.54 22.91 14.32
CA ALA A 746 -22.86 22.69 15.58
C ALA A 746 -21.47 22.07 15.36
N ARG A 747 -20.46 22.62 16.04
CA ARG A 747 -19.06 22.17 15.94
C ARG A 747 -18.55 21.44 17.19
N THR A 748 -19.40 21.21 18.19
CA THR A 748 -19.01 20.67 19.51
C THR A 748 -18.32 19.29 19.46
N TYR A 749 -18.66 18.47 18.46
CA TYR A 749 -18.14 17.11 18.28
C TYR A 749 -17.15 17.00 17.10
N GLU A 750 -16.67 18.14 16.58
CA GLU A 750 -15.63 18.19 15.54
C GLU A 750 -14.24 18.02 16.15
N ASN A 751 -14.01 16.88 16.80
CA ASN A 751 -12.74 16.58 17.46
C ASN A 751 -12.57 15.07 17.59
N SER A 752 -11.42 14.56 17.11
CA SER A 752 -11.05 13.13 17.18
C SER A 752 -11.00 12.56 18.60
N ALA A 753 -10.85 13.41 19.63
CA ALA A 753 -10.86 13.03 21.03
C ALA A 753 -12.25 13.02 21.69
N THR A 754 -13.31 13.39 20.96
CA THR A 754 -14.70 13.40 21.48
C THR A 754 -15.48 12.18 21.01
N THR A 755 -16.51 11.77 21.77
CA THR A 755 -17.43 10.68 21.40
C THR A 755 -18.87 11.22 21.39
N PRO A 756 -19.59 11.20 20.25
CA PRO A 756 -19.12 10.79 18.92
C PRO A 756 -18.05 11.73 18.37
N SER A 757 -17.15 11.21 17.55
CA SER A 757 -16.20 12.02 16.76
C SER A 757 -16.81 12.28 15.39
N PHE A 758 -17.10 13.55 15.09
CA PHE A 758 -17.54 13.98 13.77
C PHE A 758 -16.38 14.62 12.99
N ARG A 759 -16.50 14.59 11.66
CA ARG A 759 -15.55 15.20 10.75
C ARG A 759 -15.36 16.68 11.06
N ILE A 760 -14.11 17.10 11.23
CA ILE A 760 -13.73 18.51 11.38
C ILE A 760 -14.00 19.24 10.06
N ARG A 761 -14.74 20.35 10.11
CA ARG A 761 -15.02 21.18 8.94
C ARG A 761 -14.25 22.48 9.03
N SER A 762 -13.62 22.93 7.94
CA SER A 762 -13.07 24.29 7.91
C SER A 762 -14.19 25.33 7.86
N HIS A 763 -15.25 25.05 7.09
CA HIS A 763 -16.37 25.98 6.85
C HIS A 763 -17.74 25.30 7.07
N ILE A 764 -18.77 26.09 7.41
CA ILE A 764 -20.13 25.56 7.62
C ILE A 764 -20.83 25.20 6.29
N LEU A 765 -20.56 25.96 5.24
CA LEU A 765 -21.13 25.74 3.91
C LEU A 765 -20.42 24.54 3.25
N GLY A 766 -21.20 23.51 2.90
CA GLY A 766 -20.70 22.36 2.13
C GLY A 766 -20.30 22.74 0.71
N ASP A 767 -19.59 21.84 0.05
CA ASP A 767 -19.21 21.98 -1.35
C ASP A 767 -20.41 22.19 -2.27
N ILE A 768 -20.28 23.12 -3.21
CA ILE A 768 -21.33 23.41 -4.21
C ILE A 768 -20.83 22.96 -5.57
N VAL A 769 -21.52 21.96 -6.10
CA VAL A 769 -21.02 21.09 -7.14
C VAL A 769 -22.18 20.71 -8.05
N ASN A 770 -22.01 20.83 -9.37
CA ASN A 770 -23.06 20.55 -10.37
C ASN A 770 -24.43 21.22 -10.11
N SER A 771 -24.45 22.23 -9.24
CA SER A 771 -25.63 23.01 -8.88
C SER A 771 -25.47 24.39 -9.48
N THR A 772 -26.31 24.71 -10.45
CA THR A 772 -26.36 26.06 -11.01
C THR A 772 -27.18 26.95 -10.07
N PRO A 773 -26.61 28.06 -9.56
CA PRO A 773 -27.39 29.00 -8.75
C PRO A 773 -28.56 29.56 -9.54
N VAL A 774 -29.72 29.64 -8.92
CA VAL A 774 -30.93 30.22 -9.51
C VAL A 774 -31.28 31.50 -8.77
N GLN A 775 -31.23 32.63 -9.47
CA GLN A 775 -31.77 33.88 -8.95
C GLN A 775 -33.27 33.96 -9.19
N VAL A 776 -34.00 34.15 -8.11
CA VAL A 776 -35.42 34.46 -8.10
C VAL A 776 -35.55 35.93 -7.68
N THR A 777 -35.82 36.80 -8.66
CA THR A 777 -35.98 38.25 -8.46
C THR A 777 -37.29 38.75 -9.10
N ILE A 778 -37.50 40.06 -9.18
CA ILE A 778 -38.66 40.66 -9.83
C ILE A 778 -38.76 40.14 -11.28
N PRO A 779 -39.93 39.68 -11.77
CA PRO A 779 -40.05 39.15 -13.11
C PRO A 779 -39.72 40.20 -14.19
N SER A 780 -38.68 39.97 -14.99
CA SER A 780 -38.13 40.95 -15.95
C SER A 780 -38.27 40.53 -17.42
N SER A 781 -38.84 39.36 -17.72
CA SER A 781 -39.05 38.89 -19.09
C SER A 781 -40.02 39.79 -19.88
N PRO A 782 -39.86 39.91 -21.22
CA PRO A 782 -40.73 40.76 -22.05
C PRO A 782 -42.19 40.33 -22.02
N GLU A 783 -43.09 41.21 -21.58
CA GLU A 783 -44.49 40.88 -21.33
C GLU A 783 -45.22 40.35 -22.55
N ALA A 784 -45.08 41.02 -23.70
CA ALA A 784 -45.77 40.64 -24.93
C ALA A 784 -45.40 39.21 -25.38
N LYS A 785 -44.13 38.82 -25.23
CA LYS A 785 -43.65 37.48 -25.61
C LYS A 785 -44.11 36.41 -24.63
N MET A 786 -44.06 36.70 -23.33
CA MET A 786 -44.45 35.74 -22.31
C MET A 786 -45.96 35.54 -22.26
N ASN A 787 -46.75 36.60 -22.40
CA ASN A 787 -48.21 36.51 -22.48
C ASN A 787 -48.69 35.64 -23.64
N ALA A 788 -47.97 35.63 -24.76
CA ALA A 788 -48.27 34.76 -25.90
C ALA A 788 -47.97 33.27 -25.66
N LEU A 789 -47.19 32.94 -24.62
CA LEU A 789 -46.74 31.58 -24.30
C LEU A 789 -47.48 30.95 -23.10
N VAL A 790 -48.20 31.74 -22.30
CA VAL A 790 -49.02 31.22 -21.19
C VAL A 790 -50.44 30.91 -21.66
N SER A 791 -50.94 29.73 -21.27
CA SER A 791 -52.33 29.36 -21.54
C SER A 791 -53.30 30.28 -20.79
N SER A 792 -54.47 30.54 -21.38
CA SER A 792 -55.54 31.33 -20.75
C SER A 792 -56.00 30.77 -19.39
N ALA A 793 -55.82 29.46 -19.15
CA ALA A 793 -56.13 28.80 -17.89
C ALA A 793 -55.15 29.13 -16.74
N SER A 794 -53.95 29.67 -17.03
CA SER A 794 -52.90 29.98 -16.05
C SER A 794 -52.80 31.47 -15.70
N GLY A 795 -53.66 32.32 -16.25
CA GLY A 795 -53.58 33.77 -16.17
C GLY A 795 -52.57 34.40 -17.14
N SER A 796 -52.28 35.69 -17.00
CA SER A 796 -51.29 36.40 -17.83
C SER A 796 -49.95 36.59 -17.11
N TYR A 797 -48.85 36.58 -17.86
CA TYR A 797 -47.53 36.94 -17.34
C TYR A 797 -47.52 38.39 -16.79
N THR A 798 -48.32 39.30 -17.36
CA THR A 798 -48.49 40.65 -16.83
C THR A 798 -49.07 40.65 -15.41
N ALA A 799 -50.12 39.86 -15.15
CA ALA A 799 -50.69 39.73 -13.80
C ALA A 799 -49.69 39.08 -12.83
N PHE A 800 -48.92 38.09 -13.29
CA PHE A 800 -47.83 37.50 -12.52
C PHE A 800 -46.74 38.53 -12.18
N ARG A 801 -46.30 39.35 -13.13
CA ARG A 801 -45.31 40.41 -12.91
C ARG A 801 -45.82 41.45 -11.91
N GLN A 802 -47.07 41.88 -12.02
CA GLN A 802 -47.69 42.83 -11.09
C GLN A 802 -47.77 42.26 -9.67
N LYS A 803 -48.19 40.99 -9.54
CA LYS A 803 -48.28 40.30 -8.24
C LYS A 803 -46.92 40.21 -7.54
N TRP A 804 -45.83 40.06 -8.29
CA TRP A 804 -44.47 39.90 -7.76
C TRP A 804 -43.58 41.13 -7.99
N ALA A 805 -44.17 42.31 -8.16
CA ALA A 805 -43.44 43.55 -8.44
C ALA A 805 -42.49 43.98 -7.31
N SER A 806 -42.79 43.59 -6.06
CA SER A 806 -41.97 43.86 -4.87
C SER A 806 -41.20 42.62 -4.37
N ARG A 807 -41.07 41.58 -5.19
CA ARG A 807 -40.39 40.34 -4.78
C ARG A 807 -38.90 40.58 -4.53
N ALA A 808 -38.45 40.34 -3.30
CA ALA A 808 -37.03 40.41 -2.95
C ALA A 808 -36.21 39.38 -3.74
N THR A 809 -34.99 39.76 -4.13
CA THR A 809 -34.03 38.88 -4.80
C THR A 809 -33.55 37.78 -3.84
N ARG A 810 -33.61 36.54 -4.31
CA ARG A 810 -33.08 35.35 -3.63
C ARG A 810 -32.22 34.54 -4.58
N ILE A 811 -31.16 33.94 -4.06
CA ILE A 811 -30.29 33.03 -4.80
C ILE A 811 -30.37 31.66 -4.15
N TYR A 812 -30.82 30.67 -4.92
CA TYR A 812 -30.93 29.30 -4.47
C TYR A 812 -29.85 28.44 -5.10
N VAL A 813 -29.21 27.59 -4.30
CA VAL A 813 -28.17 26.69 -4.78
C VAL A 813 -28.14 25.43 -3.92
N GLY A 814 -28.08 24.25 -4.54
CA GLY A 814 -27.90 22.98 -3.83
C GLY A 814 -26.43 22.81 -3.39
N GLY A 815 -26.24 22.47 -2.12
CA GLY A 815 -24.98 22.02 -1.56
C GLY A 815 -24.94 20.50 -1.46
N ASN A 816 -23.74 19.94 -1.53
CA ASN A 816 -23.48 18.51 -1.35
C ASN A 816 -23.53 18.07 0.13
N ASP A 817 -23.68 19.02 1.05
CA ASP A 817 -24.09 18.77 2.44
C ASP A 817 -25.55 18.29 2.56
N GLY A 818 -26.23 18.11 1.43
CA GLY A 818 -27.60 17.62 1.34
C GLY A 818 -28.63 18.72 1.54
N MET A 819 -28.24 20.00 1.49
CA MET A 819 -29.10 21.15 1.68
C MET A 819 -29.33 21.94 0.38
N LEU A 820 -30.53 22.48 0.21
CA LEU A 820 -30.78 23.61 -0.68
C LEU A 820 -30.61 24.90 0.10
N HIS A 821 -29.60 25.70 -0.22
CA HIS A 821 -29.34 26.98 0.43
C HIS A 821 -30.10 28.12 -0.24
N GLY A 822 -30.54 29.11 0.55
CA GLY A 822 -31.21 30.31 0.07
C GLY A 822 -30.57 31.60 0.61
N PHE A 823 -29.89 32.33 -0.26
CA PHE A 823 -29.21 33.59 0.07
C PHE A 823 -30.01 34.81 -0.38
N ASP A 824 -29.94 35.91 0.37
CA ASP A 824 -30.36 37.22 -0.13
C ASP A 824 -29.31 37.85 -1.07
N ASP A 825 -29.65 39.00 -1.66
CA ASP A 825 -28.75 39.71 -2.59
C ASP A 825 -27.42 40.18 -1.97
N GLY A 826 -27.37 40.23 -0.63
CA GLY A 826 -26.19 40.57 0.18
C GLY A 826 -25.39 39.36 0.67
N GLY A 827 -25.78 38.14 0.27
CA GLY A 827 -25.09 36.90 0.62
C GLY A 827 -25.46 36.32 1.99
N ASN A 828 -26.47 36.83 2.67
CA ASN A 828 -26.89 36.26 3.96
C ASN A 828 -27.88 35.11 3.74
N GLU A 829 -27.69 34.00 4.46
CA GLU A 829 -28.60 32.84 4.48
C GLU A 829 -29.84 33.16 5.33
N ASN A 830 -30.68 34.07 4.82
CA ASN A 830 -31.89 34.58 5.49
C ASN A 830 -33.17 33.89 5.00
N SER A 831 -33.06 32.95 4.06
CA SER A 831 -34.18 32.10 3.61
C SER A 831 -33.98 30.68 4.15
N PRO A 832 -35.07 29.95 4.43
CA PRO A 832 -34.95 28.59 4.94
C PRO A 832 -34.09 27.70 4.03
N SER A 833 -33.07 27.06 4.60
CA SER A 833 -32.31 26.00 3.91
C SER A 833 -32.98 24.65 4.14
N PHE A 834 -33.06 23.81 3.09
CA PHE A 834 -33.87 22.57 3.08
C PHE A 834 -33.02 21.31 2.96
N PRO A 835 -33.14 20.30 3.86
CA PRO A 835 -32.58 18.98 3.62
C PRO A 835 -33.38 18.27 2.52
N VAL A 836 -32.70 17.79 1.48
CA VAL A 836 -33.33 17.17 0.31
C VAL A 836 -33.63 15.69 0.58
N ARG A 837 -34.84 15.20 0.27
CA ARG A 837 -35.13 13.75 0.21
C ARG A 837 -34.41 13.15 -1.00
N SER A 838 -33.65 12.08 -0.79
CA SER A 838 -32.86 11.36 -1.79
C SER A 838 -33.60 11.21 -3.14
N CYS A 839 -33.06 11.81 -4.20
CA CYS A 839 -33.53 11.63 -5.57
C CYS A 839 -32.45 10.85 -6.34
N PRO A 840 -32.77 9.71 -7.00
CA PRO A 840 -31.77 8.94 -7.73
C PRO A 840 -31.42 9.66 -9.03
N LEU A 841 -30.16 10.09 -9.17
CA LEU A 841 -29.62 10.55 -10.45
C LEU A 841 -29.47 9.33 -11.37
N SER A 842 -30.45 9.12 -12.25
CA SER A 842 -30.37 8.14 -13.33
C SER A 842 -29.37 8.61 -14.39
N THR A 843 -28.46 7.71 -14.75
CA THR A 843 -27.57 7.75 -15.91
C THR A 843 -28.30 8.11 -17.20
N SER A 844 -27.80 9.09 -17.96
CA SER A 844 -28.09 9.20 -19.39
C SER A 844 -26.86 9.70 -20.15
N SER A 845 -26.33 8.83 -21.01
CA SER A 845 -25.24 9.05 -21.97
C SER A 845 -25.48 10.24 -22.90
N PRO A 846 -24.42 10.88 -23.43
CA PRO A 846 -24.57 12.01 -24.34
C PRO A 846 -24.81 11.56 -25.79
N THR A 847 -25.79 12.19 -26.42
CA THR A 847 -25.69 12.67 -27.81
C THR A 847 -25.59 14.18 -27.77
#